data_AF-A0A7C2WCD8-F1
#
_entry.id   AF-A0A7C2WCD8-F1
#
_cell.length_a   1.000
_cell.length_b   1.000
_cell.length_c   1.000
_cell.angle_alpha   90.00
_cell.angle_beta   90.00
_cell.angle_gamma   90.00
#
_symmetry.space_group_name_H-M   'P 1'
#
loop_
_entity.id
_entity.type
_entity.pdbx_description
1 polymer ?
#
loop_
_entity_poly.entity_id
_entity_poly.type
_entity_poly.pdbx_seq_one_letter_code
_entity_poly.pdbx_strand_id
1 'polypeptide(L)'
;MSESMMRSMGTSGALSSAFTGTASSYGPAGRSSDVVWQELNVMRIAVYLGVCGVLSAVVCAQTALTPEQIEADWLRQEQVRWTQGTGGQVGREDDAAGGVDGVRDGTWGFHTANEAQPWWRVDLGELVPIDRVVLYNRTELAERNSRIIVSLSDDGRTFRHVYQHDGTVFYGHSDGKPLIVKLNGQKGRYVHAGLGGTSYFHLDEVEVYASGRDENIALHKPATQSSTSQWSRSHATGQRLRVRDAVERGLRLAADLEAMGVDVSNGLRRLEAVRRRISSQGTESADSEKSLYLEARWAIRRMALMNPLLDFEKILFVKRVPPAFPHMSDQYYGWWSRGGGGIYVLEGFKSDSPSVRCLTEGFAEGSFLRPDVSFDGGKVVFAYCRFYAETHQMQKVDKSALPRDVFYNIYEMNIDGGGLRRLTDGKYDDFDSRYLPDGDVVFLSTRKGQAVQVARASTAATMRAAMPDSYVRCGGDNWRPVPVFTLHRMRPDGSDIRPISAFENFEWTPSLAADGRILYARWDYIDRFNGPFISLWSANQDGTNPQLVYGNYTSKPQCVFEARSIPGSHKLVFTAAPHHSNMGGSLVLLDRTRGTEFEQPLTRLTPDVCFPETEGWPAHYYSNPYPLSEAYFLVTWSDKPLPPHSFVTTDDRNPPNPQGIYLYDAFGNLEMLYRDARISSMYPLPLKARPRPPAHPEMVDWDGAQEGRFLVQDVYRGLPGVPRGTVKRLRVVGVPPKVQPHMNQPSIGVSQEDPGKFVIGTAPMEADGSAYFHVPSGVSVFFQVLD
;
A
#
# COMPACT_ATOMS: atom_id res chain seq x y z
N MET A 1 32.70 -3.64 -4.91
CA MET A 1 33.64 -3.86 -6.04
C MET A 1 32.77 -4.00 -7.29
N SER A 2 33.04 -3.36 -8.42
CA SER A 2 34.15 -2.48 -8.82
C SER A 2 33.64 -1.10 -9.29
N GLU A 3 34.54 -0.12 -9.44
CA GLU A 3 34.23 1.26 -9.81
C GLU A 3 34.27 1.53 -11.33
N SER A 4 34.13 2.81 -11.69
CA SER A 4 34.44 3.45 -12.98
C SER A 4 33.35 3.37 -14.08
N MET A 5 33.26 4.33 -15.01
CA MET A 5 34.21 5.40 -15.33
C MET A 5 33.52 6.69 -15.81
N MET A 6 33.96 7.87 -15.33
CA MET A 6 33.53 9.19 -15.79
C MET A 6 34.73 10.15 -15.80
N ARG A 7 34.99 10.88 -16.90
CA ARG A 7 36.13 11.82 -17.03
C ARG A 7 35.91 12.90 -18.11
N SER A 8 36.73 13.95 -18.01
CA SER A 8 36.74 15.18 -18.83
C SER A 8 35.55 16.12 -18.56
N MET A 9 35.67 17.45 -18.54
CA MET A 9 36.82 18.37 -18.60
C MET A 9 36.80 19.25 -17.32
N GLY A 10 37.59 20.30 -17.05
CA GLY A 10 38.64 21.03 -17.77
C GLY A 10 39.04 22.24 -16.90
N THR A 11 40.32 22.63 -16.86
CA THR A 11 40.88 23.49 -15.80
C THR A 11 40.64 25.01 -15.96
N SER A 12 40.39 25.66 -14.81
CA SER A 12 40.90 26.99 -14.39
C SER A 12 40.67 28.25 -15.25
N GLY A 13 40.12 29.27 -14.62
CA GLY A 13 40.27 30.68 -15.01
C GLY A 13 39.92 31.59 -13.84
N ALA A 14 40.84 32.45 -13.40
CA ALA A 14 40.65 33.35 -12.27
C ALA A 14 41.00 34.79 -12.67
N LEU A 15 40.27 35.78 -12.14
CA LEU A 15 40.75 37.14 -11.93
C LEU A 15 39.84 37.90 -10.95
N SER A 16 40.34 39.02 -10.43
CA SER A 16 39.80 39.74 -9.29
C SER A 16 39.27 41.13 -9.63
N SER A 17 38.26 41.59 -8.88
CA SER A 17 38.33 42.90 -8.19
C SER A 17 37.17 43.04 -7.19
N ALA A 18 37.37 43.87 -6.18
CA ALA A 18 36.34 44.27 -5.22
C ALA A 18 36.19 45.79 -5.25
N PHE A 19 34.98 46.31 -4.97
CA PHE A 19 34.82 47.68 -4.51
C PHE A 19 33.58 47.84 -3.60
N THR A 20 33.70 48.73 -2.62
CA THR A 20 32.65 49.23 -1.72
C THR A 20 31.74 50.25 -2.42
N GLY A 21 30.53 50.60 -1.98
CA GLY A 21 29.76 50.24 -0.78
C GLY A 21 28.50 51.14 -0.65
N THR A 22 27.85 51.15 0.52
CA THR A 22 26.98 52.20 1.15
C THR A 22 26.34 53.35 0.33
N ALA A 23 25.16 53.90 0.62
CA ALA A 23 24.02 53.59 1.52
C ALA A 23 22.93 54.70 1.36
N SER A 24 21.74 54.56 1.99
CA SER A 24 20.67 55.60 2.15
C SER A 24 19.96 56.02 0.82
N SER A 25 18.64 55.92 0.62
CA SER A 25 17.41 56.34 1.34
C SER A 25 16.98 57.79 1.05
N TYR A 26 15.79 57.99 0.48
CA TYR A 26 14.82 59.07 0.76
C TYR A 26 13.53 58.88 -0.08
N GLY A 27 12.37 59.24 0.46
CA GLY A 27 11.14 59.55 -0.29
C GLY A 27 10.73 61.01 0.00
N PRO A 28 9.44 61.43 -0.04
CA PRO A 28 8.23 60.71 -0.48
C PRO A 28 7.27 61.60 -1.35
N ALA A 29 6.02 61.14 -1.54
CA ALA A 29 4.84 61.90 -2.02
C ALA A 29 4.85 62.40 -3.50
N GLY A 30 3.71 62.65 -4.15
CA GLY A 30 2.30 62.37 -3.79
C GLY A 30 1.29 63.27 -4.54
N ARG A 31 -0.01 62.92 -4.49
CA ARG A 31 -1.18 63.66 -5.06
C ARG A 31 -1.23 63.80 -6.60
N SER A 32 -2.36 64.12 -7.27
CA SER A 32 -3.78 63.70 -7.17
C SER A 32 -4.61 64.56 -8.16
N SER A 33 -5.33 63.98 -9.11
CA SER A 33 -6.41 64.66 -9.87
C SER A 33 -7.18 63.70 -10.79
N ASP A 34 -8.50 63.76 -10.76
CA ASP A 34 -9.41 62.93 -11.58
C ASP A 34 -9.88 63.63 -12.87
N VAL A 35 -10.66 62.88 -13.67
CA VAL A 35 -11.67 63.30 -14.69
C VAL A 35 -11.27 63.34 -16.19
N VAL A 36 -11.60 62.23 -16.88
CA VAL A 36 -12.36 62.04 -18.15
C VAL A 36 -12.28 63.16 -19.24
N TRP A 37 -11.91 62.89 -20.51
CA TRP A 37 -12.72 62.19 -21.54
C TRP A 37 -11.97 61.84 -22.87
N GLN A 38 -12.45 60.77 -23.55
CA GLN A 38 -12.54 60.51 -25.03
C GLN A 38 -11.29 60.67 -25.94
N GLU A 39 -10.90 59.81 -26.92
CA GLU A 39 -11.20 58.42 -27.37
C GLU A 39 -9.87 57.84 -27.98
N LEU A 40 -9.70 56.85 -28.90
CA LEU A 40 -10.58 55.98 -29.71
C LEU A 40 -9.80 54.75 -30.23
N ASN A 41 -10.23 53.51 -29.89
CA ASN A 41 -10.34 52.32 -30.78
C ASN A 41 -10.51 51.01 -30.00
N VAL A 42 -11.54 50.23 -30.32
CA VAL A 42 -11.82 48.90 -29.75
C VAL A 42 -12.15 47.89 -30.85
N MET A 43 -11.35 46.84 -30.96
CA MET A 43 -11.66 45.60 -31.69
C MET A 43 -10.71 44.49 -31.18
N ARG A 44 -11.14 43.29 -30.76
CA ARG A 44 -12.52 42.73 -30.65
C ARG A 44 -12.62 41.85 -29.38
N ILE A 45 -13.58 42.10 -28.49
CA ILE A 45 -14.08 41.11 -27.52
C ILE A 45 -15.60 41.23 -27.39
N ALA A 46 -16.31 40.27 -27.99
CA ALA A 46 -17.70 39.85 -27.77
C ALA A 46 -17.90 38.59 -28.66
N VAL A 47 -18.78 37.63 -28.39
CA VAL A 47 -19.99 37.62 -27.53
C VAL A 47 -20.04 36.31 -26.72
N TYR A 48 -20.40 36.38 -25.43
CA TYR A 48 -21.47 35.59 -24.78
C TYR A 48 -21.41 35.70 -23.25
N LEU A 49 -21.93 36.81 -22.71
CA LEU A 49 -22.52 36.86 -21.39
C LEU A 49 -24.03 36.77 -21.57
N GLY A 50 -24.68 35.74 -21.00
CA GLY A 50 -26.08 35.46 -21.33
C GLY A 50 -26.86 34.52 -20.39
N VAL A 51 -26.21 33.79 -19.48
CA VAL A 51 -26.90 33.01 -18.42
C VAL A 51 -26.12 33.11 -17.10
N CYS A 52 -26.34 34.18 -16.35
CA CYS A 52 -25.96 34.25 -14.93
C CYS A 52 -27.20 34.00 -14.07
N GLY A 53 -27.57 32.74 -13.88
CA GLY A 53 -28.73 32.34 -13.09
C GLY A 53 -28.71 30.84 -12.76
N VAL A 54 -28.54 30.53 -11.47
CA VAL A 54 -28.73 29.20 -10.85
C VAL A 54 -28.08 28.01 -11.58
N LEU A 55 -26.76 27.84 -11.39
CA LEU A 55 -26.10 26.54 -11.50
C LEU A 55 -25.45 26.06 -10.19
N SER A 56 -25.96 26.56 -9.05
CA SER A 56 -25.88 25.82 -7.78
C SER A 56 -26.96 24.73 -7.76
N ALA A 57 -26.79 23.70 -8.60
CA ALA A 57 -27.76 22.62 -8.79
C ALA A 57 -27.05 21.25 -8.88
N VAL A 58 -27.10 20.52 -7.77
CA VAL A 58 -26.99 19.04 -7.66
C VAL A 58 -25.93 18.37 -8.56
N VAL A 59 -24.70 18.22 -8.04
CA VAL A 59 -23.83 17.06 -8.35
C VAL A 59 -23.87 16.05 -7.19
N CYS A 60 -25.04 15.89 -6.59
CA CYS A 60 -25.37 14.78 -5.69
C CYS A 60 -26.12 13.68 -6.46
N ALA A 61 -25.74 13.46 -7.73
CA ALA A 61 -26.23 12.36 -8.54
C ALA A 61 -25.74 11.04 -7.93
N GLN A 62 -26.67 10.22 -7.46
CA GLN A 62 -26.38 8.96 -6.78
C GLN A 62 -25.70 7.99 -7.74
N THR A 63 -24.45 7.63 -7.48
CA THR A 63 -23.85 6.41 -8.04
C THR A 63 -24.43 5.21 -7.29
N ALA A 64 -25.68 4.87 -7.58
CA ALA A 64 -26.27 3.61 -7.12
C ALA A 64 -25.44 2.45 -7.69
N LEU A 65 -25.22 1.42 -6.87
CA LEU A 65 -24.36 0.29 -7.23
C LEU A 65 -25.08 -0.62 -8.24
N THR A 66 -24.82 -0.43 -9.54
CA THR A 66 -25.59 -1.13 -10.58
C THR A 66 -25.15 -2.59 -10.74
N PRO A 67 -26.02 -3.49 -11.25
CA PRO A 67 -25.64 -4.86 -11.59
C PRO A 67 -24.40 -4.92 -12.51
N GLU A 68 -24.33 -4.05 -13.52
CA GLU A 68 -23.24 -4.00 -14.49
C GLU A 68 -21.91 -3.58 -13.83
N GLN A 69 -21.95 -2.70 -12.83
CA GLN A 69 -20.77 -2.33 -12.04
C GLN A 69 -20.28 -3.49 -11.17
N ILE A 70 -21.20 -4.27 -10.58
CA ILE A 70 -20.88 -5.46 -9.78
C ILE A 70 -20.26 -6.54 -10.67
N GLU A 71 -20.83 -6.81 -11.84
CA GLU A 71 -20.28 -7.77 -12.80
C GLU A 71 -18.92 -7.32 -13.36
N ALA A 72 -18.76 -6.03 -13.66
CA ALA A 72 -17.49 -5.48 -14.11
C ALA A 72 -16.39 -5.58 -13.03
N ASP A 73 -16.71 -5.38 -11.75
CA ASP A 73 -15.77 -5.60 -10.65
C ASP A 73 -15.35 -7.07 -10.55
N TRP A 74 -16.28 -8.02 -10.60
CA TRP A 74 -15.95 -9.45 -10.57
C TRP A 74 -15.08 -9.88 -11.76
N LEU A 75 -15.35 -9.37 -12.96
CA LEU A 75 -14.52 -9.64 -14.14
C LEU A 75 -13.14 -8.96 -14.01
N ARG A 76 -13.06 -7.77 -13.41
CA ARG A 76 -11.79 -7.11 -13.07
C ARG A 76 -11.01 -7.88 -12.01
N GLN A 77 -11.68 -8.51 -11.04
CA GLN A 77 -11.05 -9.40 -10.07
C GLN A 77 -10.37 -10.59 -10.75
N GLU A 78 -11.03 -11.27 -11.71
CA GLU A 78 -10.41 -12.39 -12.45
C GLU A 78 -9.11 -11.97 -13.18
N GLN A 79 -9.09 -10.76 -13.74
CA GLN A 79 -7.93 -10.16 -14.42
C GLN A 79 -6.75 -9.78 -13.52
N VAL A 80 -6.93 -9.58 -12.20
CA VAL A 80 -5.85 -9.04 -11.34
C VAL A 80 -5.55 -9.87 -10.10
N ARG A 81 -6.55 -10.49 -9.47
CA ARG A 81 -6.36 -11.24 -8.20
C ARG A 81 -5.56 -12.53 -8.37
N TRP A 82 -5.43 -13.01 -9.61
CA TRP A 82 -4.87 -14.33 -9.89
C TRP A 82 -4.04 -14.37 -11.20
N THR A 83 -3.50 -13.23 -11.63
CA THR A 83 -2.63 -13.10 -12.82
C THR A 83 -1.15 -12.90 -12.50
N GLN A 84 -0.79 -12.64 -11.24
CA GLN A 84 0.58 -12.83 -10.76
C GLN A 84 0.72 -14.22 -10.12
N GLY A 85 1.87 -14.84 -10.36
CA GLY A 85 2.07 -16.26 -10.10
C GLY A 85 2.16 -16.62 -8.62
N THR A 86 1.35 -17.60 -8.22
CA THR A 86 1.90 -18.68 -7.38
C THR A 86 3.06 -19.33 -8.16
N GLY A 87 4.12 -19.75 -7.45
CA GLY A 87 5.35 -20.30 -8.04
C GLY A 87 5.22 -21.70 -8.65
N GLY A 88 4.20 -21.94 -9.49
CA GLY A 88 4.10 -23.13 -10.32
C GLY A 88 4.94 -22.99 -11.59
N GLN A 89 5.30 -24.13 -12.21
CA GLN A 89 5.96 -24.11 -13.51
C GLN A 89 4.98 -23.62 -14.58
N VAL A 90 5.33 -22.54 -15.29
CA VAL A 90 4.63 -22.08 -16.50
C VAL A 90 4.78 -23.16 -17.58
N GLY A 91 3.68 -23.49 -18.28
CA GLY A 91 3.69 -24.44 -19.38
C GLY A 91 4.53 -23.95 -20.55
N ARG A 92 5.06 -24.87 -21.36
CA ARG A 92 5.84 -24.51 -22.56
C ARG A 92 4.97 -23.76 -23.56
N GLU A 93 3.73 -24.19 -23.66
CA GLU A 93 2.69 -23.62 -24.52
C GLU A 93 2.22 -22.25 -23.98
N ASP A 94 2.10 -22.09 -22.66
CA ASP A 94 1.69 -20.83 -22.02
C ASP A 94 2.73 -19.72 -22.21
N ASP A 95 4.02 -20.06 -22.16
CA ASP A 95 5.13 -19.12 -22.40
C ASP A 95 5.32 -18.89 -23.90
N ALA A 96 5.36 -19.95 -24.71
CA ALA A 96 5.56 -19.84 -26.15
C ALA A 96 4.47 -19.03 -26.87
N ALA A 97 3.24 -18.97 -26.32
CA ALA A 97 2.14 -18.20 -26.88
C ALA A 97 2.47 -16.70 -27.07
N GLY A 98 3.35 -16.13 -26.24
CA GLY A 98 3.72 -14.72 -26.34
C GLY A 98 4.63 -14.39 -27.51
N GLY A 99 5.27 -15.39 -28.12
CA GLY A 99 5.97 -15.20 -29.40
C GLY A 99 5.05 -15.06 -30.61
N VAL A 100 3.73 -15.05 -30.40
CA VAL A 100 2.67 -14.82 -31.40
C VAL A 100 1.46 -14.07 -30.79
N ASP A 101 1.65 -13.25 -29.77
CA ASP A 101 0.55 -12.51 -29.13
C ASP A 101 0.30 -11.10 -29.73
N GLY A 102 1.15 -10.66 -30.66
CA GLY A 102 1.04 -9.36 -31.32
C GLY A 102 1.64 -8.19 -30.54
N VAL A 103 2.13 -8.40 -29.30
CA VAL A 103 2.89 -7.40 -28.55
C VAL A 103 4.30 -7.30 -29.13
N ARG A 104 4.80 -6.07 -29.27
CA ARG A 104 6.16 -5.77 -29.74
C ARG A 104 6.70 -4.64 -28.89
N ASP A 105 7.06 -4.93 -27.65
CA ASP A 105 7.51 -3.95 -26.66
C ASP A 105 9.03 -3.98 -26.42
N GLY A 106 9.75 -4.87 -27.12
CA GLY A 106 11.19 -5.05 -27.01
C GLY A 106 11.62 -5.89 -25.81
N THR A 107 10.67 -6.46 -25.05
CA THR A 107 10.97 -7.36 -23.93
C THR A 107 11.14 -8.80 -24.43
N TRP A 108 10.34 -9.75 -23.95
CA TRP A 108 10.29 -11.10 -24.50
C TRP A 108 8.85 -11.64 -24.43
N GLY A 109 8.39 -12.18 -25.55
CA GLY A 109 7.17 -12.97 -25.64
C GLY A 109 7.34 -14.40 -25.11
N PHE A 110 8.57 -14.93 -25.05
CA PHE A 110 8.86 -16.24 -24.46
C PHE A 110 10.33 -16.38 -24.03
N HIS A 111 10.65 -17.33 -23.14
CA HIS A 111 12.03 -17.52 -22.67
C HIS A 111 12.38 -18.96 -22.25
N THR A 112 13.13 -19.68 -23.08
CA THR A 112 13.65 -21.03 -22.73
C THR A 112 14.65 -20.97 -21.57
N ALA A 113 14.98 -22.11 -20.97
CA ALA A 113 16.13 -22.25 -20.09
C ALA A 113 17.46 -22.14 -20.87
N ASN A 114 18.59 -22.09 -20.15
CA ASN A 114 19.92 -22.18 -20.76
C ASN A 114 20.25 -23.65 -21.04
N GLU A 115 20.06 -24.07 -22.28
CA GLU A 115 20.18 -25.47 -22.69
C GLU A 115 20.89 -25.58 -24.04
N ALA A 116 21.24 -26.81 -24.44
CA ALA A 116 21.83 -27.07 -25.75
C ALA A 116 20.71 -27.13 -26.82
N GLN A 117 20.87 -26.37 -27.89
CA GLN A 117 19.94 -26.30 -29.02
C GLN A 117 18.49 -25.91 -28.64
N PRO A 118 18.30 -24.78 -27.92
CA PRO A 118 16.98 -24.29 -27.56
C PRO A 118 16.18 -23.87 -28.80
N TRP A 119 14.86 -24.04 -28.75
CA TRP A 119 13.96 -23.75 -29.87
C TRP A 119 12.54 -23.35 -29.43
N TRP A 120 11.85 -22.66 -30.34
CA TRP A 120 10.43 -22.30 -30.27
C TRP A 120 9.77 -22.62 -31.62
N ARG A 121 8.48 -22.96 -31.61
CA ARG A 121 7.74 -23.38 -32.80
C ARG A 121 6.25 -23.03 -32.71
N VAL A 122 5.71 -22.49 -33.80
CA VAL A 122 4.25 -22.30 -34.02
C VAL A 122 3.69 -23.32 -35.00
N ASP A 123 2.45 -23.77 -34.77
CA ASP A 123 1.61 -24.53 -35.70
C ASP A 123 0.58 -23.61 -36.38
N LEU A 124 0.75 -23.36 -37.67
CA LEU A 124 -0.16 -22.51 -38.46
C LEU A 124 -1.54 -23.18 -38.66
N GLY A 125 -1.66 -24.47 -38.37
CA GLY A 125 -2.88 -25.29 -38.47
C GLY A 125 -3.03 -26.02 -39.82
N GLU A 126 -2.56 -25.42 -40.91
CA GLU A 126 -2.59 -25.97 -42.27
C GLU A 126 -1.27 -25.74 -43.03
N LEU A 127 -1.08 -26.45 -44.14
CA LEU A 127 0.15 -26.42 -44.95
C LEU A 127 0.10 -25.27 -45.98
N VAL A 128 0.76 -24.16 -45.67
CA VAL A 128 0.69 -22.91 -46.46
C VAL A 128 2.00 -22.57 -47.17
N PRO A 129 1.99 -21.93 -48.34
CA PRO A 129 3.18 -21.33 -48.94
C PRO A 129 3.57 -20.06 -48.18
N ILE A 130 4.76 -20.01 -47.60
CA ILE A 130 5.22 -18.90 -46.76
C ILE A 130 6.09 -17.95 -47.59
N ASP A 131 5.71 -16.66 -47.61
CA ASP A 131 6.50 -15.59 -48.23
C ASP A 131 7.73 -15.25 -47.39
N ARG A 132 7.50 -14.98 -46.11
CA ARG A 132 8.50 -14.48 -45.16
C ARG A 132 8.13 -14.80 -43.72
N VAL A 133 9.14 -14.90 -42.87
CA VAL A 133 9.05 -14.86 -41.41
C VAL A 133 9.75 -13.60 -40.92
N VAL A 134 9.18 -12.90 -39.96
CA VAL A 134 9.73 -11.65 -39.39
C VAL A 134 9.95 -11.88 -37.89
N LEU A 135 11.18 -11.66 -37.43
CA LEU A 135 11.60 -11.92 -36.05
C LEU A 135 11.95 -10.62 -35.35
N TYR A 136 11.27 -10.32 -34.25
CA TYR A 136 11.57 -9.21 -33.35
C TYR A 136 12.36 -9.77 -32.15
N ASN A 137 13.49 -9.15 -31.81
CA ASN A 137 14.41 -9.62 -30.77
C ASN A 137 14.28 -8.81 -29.47
N ARG A 138 14.60 -9.43 -28.32
CA ARG A 138 14.70 -8.74 -27.03
C ARG A 138 15.78 -7.65 -27.08
N THR A 139 15.42 -6.42 -26.73
CA THR A 139 16.34 -5.26 -26.85
C THR A 139 17.57 -5.36 -25.95
N GLU A 140 17.42 -5.79 -24.69
CA GLU A 140 18.50 -5.74 -23.69
C GLU A 140 19.64 -6.76 -23.90
N LEU A 141 19.35 -7.87 -24.58
CA LEU A 141 20.19 -9.08 -24.63
C LEU A 141 20.13 -9.74 -26.03
N ALA A 142 20.05 -8.88 -27.06
CA ALA A 142 19.83 -9.25 -28.45
C ALA A 142 20.92 -10.16 -29.03
N GLU A 143 22.16 -10.03 -28.52
CA GLU A 143 23.35 -10.73 -29.02
C GLU A 143 23.26 -12.26 -28.88
N ARG A 144 22.50 -12.76 -27.89
CA ARG A 144 22.26 -14.19 -27.67
C ARG A 144 21.63 -14.88 -28.89
N ASN A 145 20.79 -14.14 -29.62
CA ASN A 145 19.99 -14.66 -30.72
C ASN A 145 20.57 -14.32 -32.11
N SER A 146 21.79 -13.76 -32.16
CA SER A 146 22.51 -13.40 -33.41
C SER A 146 22.75 -14.56 -34.39
N ARG A 147 22.50 -15.80 -34.01
CA ARG A 147 22.78 -17.02 -34.80
C ARG A 147 21.56 -17.92 -35.01
N ILE A 148 20.35 -17.34 -35.04
CA ILE A 148 19.09 -18.07 -35.27
C ILE A 148 19.15 -18.97 -36.50
N ILE A 149 18.59 -20.16 -36.31
CA ILE A 149 18.26 -21.16 -37.31
C ILE A 149 16.75 -21.13 -37.51
N VAL A 150 16.26 -20.92 -38.73
CA VAL A 150 14.85 -21.12 -39.09
C VAL A 150 14.71 -22.38 -39.93
N SER A 151 13.73 -23.20 -39.56
CA SER A 151 13.38 -24.45 -40.22
C SER A 151 11.87 -24.53 -40.42
N LEU A 152 11.45 -25.22 -41.49
CA LEU A 152 10.05 -25.52 -41.76
C LEU A 152 9.76 -27.01 -41.61
N SER A 153 8.52 -27.34 -41.26
CA SER A 153 8.02 -28.71 -41.28
C SER A 153 6.56 -28.77 -41.75
N ASP A 154 6.22 -29.89 -42.38
CA ASP A 154 4.87 -30.17 -42.90
C ASP A 154 4.11 -31.10 -41.93
N ASP A 155 4.83 -31.92 -41.14
CA ASP A 155 4.31 -32.94 -40.21
C ASP A 155 4.58 -32.64 -38.72
N GLY A 156 5.38 -31.63 -38.40
CA GLY A 156 5.76 -31.23 -37.05
C GLY A 156 6.85 -32.12 -36.42
N ARG A 157 7.47 -33.02 -37.20
CA ARG A 157 8.49 -33.98 -36.77
C ARG A 157 9.76 -33.87 -37.61
N THR A 158 9.60 -33.74 -38.92
CA THR A 158 10.67 -33.67 -39.91
C THR A 158 10.89 -32.21 -40.27
N PHE A 159 11.96 -31.61 -39.75
CA PHE A 159 12.30 -30.20 -39.98
C PHE A 159 13.39 -30.07 -41.05
N ARG A 160 13.13 -29.26 -42.08
CA ARG A 160 14.12 -28.87 -43.09
C ARG A 160 14.63 -27.48 -42.78
N HIS A 161 15.95 -27.31 -42.78
CA HIS A 161 16.60 -26.02 -42.62
C HIS A 161 16.26 -25.10 -43.80
N VAL A 162 15.89 -23.86 -43.53
CA VAL A 162 15.59 -22.86 -44.58
C VAL A 162 16.38 -21.56 -44.44
N TYR A 163 16.92 -21.24 -43.26
CA TYR A 163 17.73 -20.05 -43.04
C TYR A 163 18.66 -20.18 -41.83
N GLN A 164 19.88 -19.63 -41.96
CA GLN A 164 20.86 -19.44 -40.90
C GLN A 164 21.20 -17.95 -40.83
N HIS A 165 21.07 -17.32 -39.66
CA HIS A 165 21.55 -15.96 -39.45
C HIS A 165 23.08 -15.94 -39.32
N ASP A 166 23.72 -14.86 -39.77
CA ASP A 166 25.16 -14.78 -40.03
C ASP A 166 26.03 -14.49 -38.79
N GLY A 167 25.42 -14.15 -37.66
CA GLY A 167 26.11 -13.72 -36.44
C GLY A 167 26.05 -12.21 -36.20
N THR A 168 25.38 -11.44 -37.04
CA THR A 168 25.06 -10.02 -36.74
C THR A 168 23.98 -9.89 -35.67
N VAL A 169 23.93 -8.74 -34.99
CA VAL A 169 22.90 -8.45 -33.99
C VAL A 169 21.77 -7.67 -34.66
N PHE A 170 20.54 -8.17 -34.52
CA PHE A 170 19.32 -7.52 -34.99
C PHE A 170 18.39 -7.24 -33.79
N TYR A 171 17.52 -6.23 -33.94
CA TYR A 171 16.57 -5.83 -32.91
C TYR A 171 15.13 -5.99 -33.41
N GLY A 172 14.45 -4.92 -33.81
CA GLY A 172 13.01 -4.95 -34.12
C GLY A 172 12.27 -3.78 -33.51
N HIS A 173 11.92 -3.85 -32.22
CA HIS A 173 11.20 -2.78 -31.51
C HIS A 173 12.03 -1.48 -31.46
N SER A 174 13.24 -1.54 -30.89
CA SER A 174 14.03 -0.36 -30.52
C SER A 174 14.63 0.43 -31.68
N ASP A 175 14.68 -0.15 -32.89
CA ASP A 175 15.30 0.46 -34.08
C ASP A 175 14.47 0.36 -35.36
N GLY A 176 13.28 -0.28 -35.30
CA GLY A 176 12.40 -0.54 -36.43
C GLY A 176 12.88 -1.60 -37.42
N LYS A 177 13.90 -2.42 -37.08
CA LYS A 177 14.57 -3.35 -38.02
C LYS A 177 14.57 -4.80 -37.52
N PRO A 178 13.42 -5.49 -37.59
CA PRO A 178 13.36 -6.93 -37.31
C PRO A 178 14.11 -7.73 -38.39
N LEU A 179 14.48 -8.96 -38.06
CA LEU A 179 15.10 -9.88 -39.02
C LEU A 179 14.04 -10.49 -39.94
N ILE A 180 14.07 -10.12 -41.22
CA ILE A 180 13.14 -10.60 -42.25
C ILE A 180 13.77 -11.77 -43.02
N VAL A 181 13.30 -12.99 -42.72
CA VAL A 181 13.70 -14.22 -43.41
C VAL A 181 12.76 -14.46 -44.59
N LYS A 182 13.24 -14.24 -45.82
CA LYS A 182 12.48 -14.48 -47.05
C LYS A 182 12.51 -15.97 -47.44
N LEU A 183 11.32 -16.55 -47.64
CA LEU A 183 11.11 -17.98 -47.89
C LEU A 183 10.50 -18.27 -49.27
N ASN A 184 10.07 -17.24 -49.99
CA ASN A 184 9.74 -17.27 -51.43
C ASN A 184 8.69 -18.34 -51.82
N GLY A 185 7.70 -18.60 -50.96
CA GLY A 185 6.61 -19.55 -51.21
C GLY A 185 6.90 -21.00 -50.82
N GLN A 186 7.99 -21.26 -50.10
CA GLN A 186 8.22 -22.57 -49.49
C GLN A 186 7.05 -22.98 -48.58
N LYS A 187 6.53 -24.20 -48.77
CA LYS A 187 5.37 -24.69 -48.00
C LYS A 187 5.75 -25.15 -46.60
N GLY A 188 5.00 -24.77 -45.58
CA GLY A 188 5.16 -25.28 -44.22
C GLY A 188 3.85 -25.18 -43.43
N ARG A 189 3.65 -26.10 -42.49
CA ARG A 189 2.61 -25.97 -41.46
C ARG A 189 3.21 -25.47 -40.15
N TYR A 190 4.44 -25.88 -39.84
CA TYR A 190 5.16 -25.48 -38.64
C TYR A 190 6.35 -24.61 -39.02
N VAL A 191 6.46 -23.46 -38.36
CA VAL A 191 7.66 -22.60 -38.38
C VAL A 191 8.41 -22.82 -37.07
N HIS A 192 9.69 -23.17 -37.17
CA HIS A 192 10.56 -23.48 -36.03
C HIS A 192 11.78 -22.57 -36.06
N ALA A 193 12.00 -21.83 -34.98
CA ALA A 193 13.19 -21.00 -34.76
C ALA A 193 14.00 -21.55 -33.58
N GLY A 194 15.32 -21.42 -33.59
CA GLY A 194 16.17 -21.88 -32.49
C GLY A 194 17.65 -21.56 -32.71
N LEU A 195 18.50 -22.08 -31.83
CA LEU A 195 19.96 -21.86 -31.85
C LEU A 195 20.72 -23.18 -32.03
N GLY A 196 21.90 -23.12 -32.65
CA GLY A 196 22.75 -24.32 -32.86
C GLY A 196 23.65 -24.69 -31.68
N GLY A 197 23.81 -23.79 -30.69
CA GLY A 197 24.70 -23.94 -29.53
C GLY A 197 23.96 -23.97 -28.20
N THR A 198 24.69 -23.79 -27.09
CA THR A 198 24.11 -23.69 -25.75
C THR A 198 23.84 -22.24 -25.38
N SER A 199 22.58 -21.89 -25.11
CA SER A 199 22.14 -20.55 -24.71
C SER A 199 20.72 -20.60 -24.12
N TYR A 200 20.24 -19.47 -23.61
CA TYR A 200 18.82 -19.15 -23.60
C TYR A 200 18.36 -18.79 -25.03
N PHE A 201 17.11 -19.10 -25.38
CA PHE A 201 16.42 -18.57 -26.56
C PHE A 201 15.16 -17.80 -26.13
N HIS A 202 14.99 -16.61 -26.70
CA HIS A 202 13.88 -15.70 -26.42
C HIS A 202 13.73 -14.77 -27.62
N LEU A 203 12.51 -14.33 -27.92
CA LEU A 203 12.20 -13.28 -28.90
C LEU A 203 11.10 -12.38 -28.33
N ASP A 204 10.96 -11.19 -28.92
CA ASP A 204 9.88 -10.24 -28.66
C ASP A 204 8.59 -10.78 -29.33
N GLU A 205 8.60 -10.98 -30.65
CA GLU A 205 7.47 -11.48 -31.47
C GLU A 205 7.96 -12.23 -32.72
N VAL A 206 7.18 -13.21 -33.20
CA VAL A 206 7.44 -13.99 -34.43
C VAL A 206 6.25 -13.94 -35.39
N GLU A 207 6.41 -13.20 -36.49
CA GLU A 207 5.36 -13.08 -37.51
C GLU A 207 5.61 -13.98 -38.71
N VAL A 208 4.55 -14.54 -39.28
CA VAL A 208 4.60 -15.41 -40.48
C VAL A 208 3.59 -14.90 -41.51
N TYR A 209 4.03 -14.72 -42.76
CA TYR A 209 3.19 -14.22 -43.84
C TYR A 209 3.11 -15.22 -44.99
N ALA A 210 1.89 -15.49 -45.47
CA ALA A 210 1.65 -16.37 -46.61
C ALA A 210 1.90 -15.67 -47.96
N SER A 211 2.28 -16.43 -48.99
CA SER A 211 2.44 -15.88 -50.34
C SER A 211 1.15 -15.24 -50.86
N GLY A 212 1.21 -13.95 -51.15
CA GLY A 212 0.06 -13.15 -51.58
C GLY A 212 -0.86 -12.66 -50.44
N ARG A 213 -0.42 -12.73 -49.17
CA ARG A 213 -1.12 -12.12 -48.03
C ARG A 213 -0.17 -11.30 -47.16
N ASP A 214 -0.64 -10.14 -46.70
CA ASP A 214 0.08 -9.28 -45.74
C ASP A 214 -0.53 -9.32 -44.32
N GLU A 215 -1.29 -10.37 -44.01
CA GLU A 215 -1.73 -10.72 -42.64
C GLU A 215 -0.70 -11.63 -41.95
N ASN A 216 -0.44 -11.41 -40.66
CA ASN A 216 0.36 -12.33 -39.86
C ASN A 216 -0.48 -13.58 -39.52
N ILE A 217 -0.25 -14.67 -40.25
CA ILE A 217 -0.98 -15.92 -40.10
C ILE A 217 -0.55 -16.76 -38.88
N ALA A 218 0.47 -16.32 -38.14
CA ALA A 218 0.89 -16.95 -36.88
C ALA A 218 0.21 -16.36 -35.64
N LEU A 219 -0.41 -15.17 -35.74
CA LEU A 219 -1.04 -14.48 -34.61
C LEU A 219 -2.05 -15.38 -33.87
N HIS A 220 -1.86 -15.51 -32.55
CA HIS A 220 -2.61 -16.34 -31.62
C HIS A 220 -2.72 -17.84 -32.01
N LYS A 221 -1.81 -18.35 -32.84
CA LYS A 221 -1.74 -19.79 -33.18
C LYS A 221 -1.07 -20.59 -32.06
N PRO A 222 -1.35 -21.91 -31.95
CA PRO A 222 -0.68 -22.76 -30.96
C PRO A 222 0.84 -22.78 -31.14
N ALA A 223 1.56 -22.39 -30.09
CA ALA A 223 3.02 -22.39 -30.03
C ALA A 223 3.54 -23.28 -28.88
N THR A 224 4.79 -23.72 -28.96
CA THR A 224 5.48 -24.50 -27.92
C THR A 224 7.00 -24.41 -28.10
N GLN A 225 7.78 -24.81 -27.10
CA GLN A 225 9.23 -24.60 -27.03
C GLN A 225 9.99 -25.70 -26.27
N SER A 226 11.33 -25.66 -26.37
CA SER A 226 12.27 -26.66 -25.84
C SER A 226 12.27 -26.80 -24.31
N SER A 227 12.04 -25.70 -23.58
CA SER A 227 11.92 -25.65 -22.11
C SER A 227 11.31 -24.32 -21.66
N THR A 228 11.02 -24.15 -20.37
CA THR A 228 10.69 -22.85 -19.74
C THR A 228 11.75 -22.46 -18.71
N SER A 229 11.81 -21.18 -18.35
CA SER A 229 12.81 -20.61 -17.45
C SER A 229 12.20 -19.88 -16.27
N GLN A 230 13.05 -19.42 -15.35
CA GLN A 230 12.69 -18.51 -14.26
C GLN A 230 12.19 -17.12 -14.71
N TRP A 231 12.21 -16.82 -16.02
CA TRP A 231 11.66 -15.61 -16.63
C TRP A 231 10.44 -15.88 -17.52
N SER A 232 10.00 -17.14 -17.63
CA SER A 232 8.78 -17.50 -18.36
C SER A 232 7.53 -16.98 -17.65
N ARG A 233 6.52 -16.56 -18.42
CA ARG A 233 5.23 -16.05 -17.93
C ARG A 233 4.09 -16.56 -18.82
N SER A 234 2.87 -16.66 -18.30
CA SER A 234 1.73 -17.05 -19.16
C SER A 234 1.31 -15.89 -20.05
N HIS A 235 1.37 -16.09 -21.36
CA HIS A 235 0.94 -15.18 -22.41
C HIS A 235 -0.39 -15.59 -23.07
N ALA A 236 -1.07 -16.63 -22.55
CA ALA A 236 -2.26 -17.21 -23.16
C ALA A 236 -3.41 -16.19 -23.31
N THR A 237 -3.63 -15.70 -24.53
CA THR A 237 -4.64 -14.68 -24.86
C THR A 237 -6.05 -15.26 -24.77
N GLY A 238 -6.74 -14.97 -23.68
CA GLY A 238 -8.06 -15.52 -23.36
C GLY A 238 -8.06 -16.19 -21.99
N GLN A 239 -7.92 -15.39 -20.93
CA GLN A 239 -7.95 -15.89 -19.57
C GLN A 239 -9.33 -16.52 -19.27
N ARG A 240 -9.39 -17.84 -19.20
CA ARG A 240 -10.60 -18.56 -18.78
C ARG A 240 -11.02 -18.14 -17.38
N LEU A 241 -12.31 -17.86 -17.22
CA LEU A 241 -12.89 -17.46 -15.95
C LEU A 241 -12.93 -18.65 -15.01
N ARG A 242 -12.57 -18.46 -13.73
CA ARG A 242 -12.43 -19.56 -12.77
C ARG A 242 -13.76 -20.00 -12.19
N VAL A 243 -14.68 -20.44 -13.05
CA VAL A 243 -16.05 -20.82 -12.68
C VAL A 243 -16.04 -21.94 -11.63
N ARG A 244 -15.13 -22.91 -11.76
CA ARG A 244 -14.93 -23.99 -10.77
C ARG A 244 -14.53 -23.43 -9.41
N ASP A 245 -13.45 -22.65 -9.35
CA ASP A 245 -12.96 -22.06 -8.11
C ASP A 245 -14.02 -21.16 -7.46
N ALA A 246 -14.72 -20.35 -8.25
CA ALA A 246 -15.81 -19.51 -7.78
C ALA A 246 -16.95 -20.35 -7.16
N VAL A 247 -17.37 -21.44 -7.82
CA VAL A 247 -18.33 -22.39 -7.24
C VAL A 247 -17.80 -23.01 -5.95
N GLU A 248 -16.54 -23.43 -5.88
CA GLU A 248 -15.96 -24.05 -4.68
C GLU A 248 -15.85 -23.06 -3.51
N ARG A 249 -15.46 -21.80 -3.77
CA ARG A 249 -15.50 -20.71 -2.76
C ARG A 249 -16.94 -20.43 -2.30
N GLY A 250 -17.90 -20.48 -3.22
CA GLY A 250 -19.32 -20.29 -2.93
C GLY A 250 -19.96 -21.43 -2.12
N LEU A 251 -19.51 -22.67 -2.33
CA LEU A 251 -19.96 -23.83 -1.55
C LEU A 251 -19.38 -23.81 -0.11
N ARG A 252 -18.15 -23.32 0.08
CA ARG A 252 -17.60 -23.08 1.43
C ARG A 252 -18.39 -22.01 2.18
N LEU A 253 -18.67 -20.88 1.52
CA LEU A 253 -19.54 -19.82 2.06
C LEU A 253 -20.94 -20.36 2.42
N ALA A 254 -21.54 -21.18 1.56
CA ALA A 254 -22.86 -21.75 1.81
C ALA A 254 -22.86 -22.62 3.09
N ALA A 255 -21.90 -23.54 3.24
CA ALA A 255 -21.83 -24.43 4.39
C ALA A 255 -21.55 -23.70 5.72
N ASP A 256 -20.75 -22.63 5.70
CA ASP A 256 -20.48 -21.81 6.89
C ASP A 256 -21.72 -20.99 7.31
N LEU A 257 -22.47 -20.46 6.34
CA LEU A 257 -23.73 -19.77 6.59
C LEU A 257 -24.85 -20.73 7.06
N GLU A 258 -24.90 -21.97 6.57
CA GLU A 258 -25.78 -23.02 7.11
C GLU A 258 -25.45 -23.34 8.57
N ALA A 259 -24.16 -23.37 8.94
CA ALA A 259 -23.73 -23.52 10.33
C ALA A 259 -24.12 -22.32 11.22
N MET A 260 -24.36 -21.14 10.65
CA MET A 260 -24.97 -19.98 11.33
C MET A 260 -26.51 -19.96 11.28
N GLY A 261 -27.15 -20.98 10.69
CA GLY A 261 -28.62 -21.10 10.60
C GLY A 261 -29.28 -20.32 9.46
N VAL A 262 -28.54 -19.92 8.43
CA VAL A 262 -29.06 -19.20 7.25
C VAL A 262 -29.60 -20.20 6.21
N ASP A 263 -30.80 -19.98 5.69
CA ASP A 263 -31.30 -20.76 4.53
C ASP A 263 -30.58 -20.34 3.23
N VAL A 264 -29.51 -21.05 2.90
CA VAL A 264 -28.81 -20.91 1.62
C VAL A 264 -29.29 -21.91 0.56
N SER A 265 -30.31 -22.74 0.84
CA SER A 265 -30.78 -23.82 -0.04
C SER A 265 -31.04 -23.34 -1.48
N ASN A 266 -31.46 -22.09 -1.61
CA ASN A 266 -31.62 -21.40 -2.89
C ASN A 266 -30.27 -21.23 -3.64
N GLY A 267 -29.29 -20.60 -3.00
CA GLY A 267 -27.97 -20.34 -3.59
C GLY A 267 -27.20 -21.63 -3.87
N LEU A 268 -27.25 -22.60 -2.95
CA LEU A 268 -26.70 -23.94 -3.11
C LEU A 268 -27.20 -24.61 -4.40
N ARG A 269 -28.53 -24.64 -4.63
CA ARG A 269 -29.11 -25.21 -5.86
C ARG A 269 -28.61 -24.53 -7.15
N ARG A 270 -28.31 -23.23 -7.13
CA ARG A 270 -27.73 -22.51 -8.28
C ARG A 270 -26.27 -22.91 -8.49
N LEU A 271 -25.45 -22.91 -7.45
CA LEU A 271 -24.06 -23.35 -7.53
C LEU A 271 -23.93 -24.81 -8.00
N GLU A 272 -24.81 -25.71 -7.56
CA GLU A 272 -24.83 -27.10 -8.02
C GLU A 272 -25.37 -27.27 -9.46
N ALA A 273 -26.20 -26.35 -9.97
CA ALA A 273 -26.59 -26.33 -11.37
C ALA A 273 -25.41 -25.90 -12.25
N VAL A 274 -24.70 -24.84 -11.88
CA VAL A 274 -23.46 -24.39 -12.54
C VAL A 274 -22.38 -25.48 -12.49
N ARG A 275 -22.15 -26.11 -11.32
CA ARG A 275 -21.19 -27.22 -11.15
C ARG A 275 -21.45 -28.37 -12.12
N ARG A 276 -22.74 -28.76 -12.30
CA ARG A 276 -23.13 -29.82 -13.24
C ARG A 276 -22.94 -29.40 -14.70
N ARG A 277 -23.32 -28.16 -15.05
CA ARG A 277 -23.16 -27.60 -16.40
C ARG A 277 -21.70 -27.63 -16.85
N ILE A 278 -20.78 -27.09 -16.05
CA ILE A 278 -19.31 -27.18 -16.26
C ILE A 278 -18.84 -28.62 -16.45
N SER A 279 -19.37 -29.59 -15.69
CA SER A 279 -19.01 -31.00 -15.79
C SER A 279 -19.56 -31.71 -17.03
N SER A 280 -20.60 -31.17 -17.68
CA SER A 280 -21.24 -31.73 -18.87
C SER A 280 -20.82 -31.08 -20.19
N GLN A 281 -20.24 -29.88 -20.13
CA GLN A 281 -19.96 -29.02 -21.28
C GLN A 281 -18.45 -29.03 -21.61
N GLY A 282 -18.07 -29.75 -22.66
CA GLY A 282 -16.68 -29.80 -23.15
C GLY A 282 -16.34 -28.60 -24.01
N THR A 283 -15.32 -27.82 -23.61
CA THR A 283 -14.68 -26.73 -24.38
C THR A 283 -15.66 -25.84 -25.16
N GLU A 284 -16.53 -25.13 -24.44
CA GLU A 284 -17.47 -24.17 -25.03
C GLU A 284 -16.86 -22.77 -25.28
N SER A 285 -17.68 -21.87 -25.84
CA SER A 285 -17.32 -20.47 -26.09
C SER A 285 -17.22 -19.64 -24.80
N ALA A 286 -16.43 -18.57 -24.87
CA ALA A 286 -16.20 -17.64 -23.77
C ALA A 286 -17.50 -17.00 -23.21
N ASP A 287 -18.52 -16.78 -24.06
CA ASP A 287 -19.82 -16.25 -23.61
C ASP A 287 -20.58 -17.21 -22.69
N SER A 288 -20.46 -18.53 -22.92
CA SER A 288 -21.05 -19.55 -22.04
C SER A 288 -20.32 -19.59 -20.70
N GLU A 289 -18.98 -19.55 -20.72
CA GLU A 289 -18.14 -19.51 -19.51
C GLU A 289 -18.42 -18.24 -18.68
N LYS A 290 -18.56 -17.08 -19.34
CA LYS A 290 -18.95 -15.81 -18.71
C LYS A 290 -20.35 -15.88 -18.09
N SER A 291 -21.33 -16.46 -18.79
CA SER A 291 -22.69 -16.65 -18.26
C SER A 291 -22.68 -17.52 -16.99
N LEU A 292 -21.97 -18.65 -17.02
CA LEU A 292 -21.81 -19.55 -15.87
C LEU A 292 -21.08 -18.89 -14.70
N TYR A 293 -20.04 -18.09 -14.97
CA TYR A 293 -19.32 -17.32 -13.96
C TYR A 293 -20.24 -16.34 -13.23
N LEU A 294 -20.96 -15.51 -13.98
CA LEU A 294 -21.85 -14.50 -13.41
C LEU A 294 -23.04 -15.12 -12.67
N GLU A 295 -23.60 -16.23 -13.16
CA GLU A 295 -24.63 -17.00 -12.44
C GLU A 295 -24.14 -17.47 -11.06
N ALA A 296 -22.90 -17.98 -10.97
CA ALA A 296 -22.28 -18.37 -9.70
C ALA A 296 -22.00 -17.16 -8.79
N ARG A 297 -21.40 -16.08 -9.30
CA ARG A 297 -21.10 -14.87 -8.51
C ARG A 297 -22.37 -14.21 -7.96
N TRP A 298 -23.46 -14.15 -8.73
CA TRP A 298 -24.76 -13.68 -8.23
C TRP A 298 -25.38 -14.59 -7.18
N ALA A 299 -25.14 -15.91 -7.22
CA ALA A 299 -25.54 -16.80 -6.12
C ALA A 299 -24.72 -16.50 -4.85
N ILE A 300 -23.39 -16.36 -4.98
CA ILE A 300 -22.46 -16.06 -3.89
C ILE A 300 -22.82 -14.73 -3.21
N ARG A 301 -22.99 -13.64 -3.97
CA ARG A 301 -23.33 -12.32 -3.43
C ARG A 301 -24.58 -12.33 -2.57
N ARG A 302 -25.64 -12.99 -3.05
CA ARG A 302 -26.92 -13.07 -2.31
C ARG A 302 -26.74 -13.81 -0.98
N MET A 303 -25.99 -14.91 -0.95
CA MET A 303 -25.66 -15.61 0.30
C MET A 303 -24.78 -14.74 1.23
N ALA A 304 -23.75 -14.09 0.69
CA ALA A 304 -22.83 -13.25 1.46
C ALA A 304 -23.54 -12.07 2.17
N LEU A 305 -24.53 -11.45 1.49
CA LEU A 305 -25.34 -10.37 2.06
C LEU A 305 -26.42 -10.84 3.04
N MET A 306 -26.68 -12.16 3.14
CA MET A 306 -27.54 -12.78 4.15
C MET A 306 -26.77 -13.15 5.44
N ASN A 307 -25.48 -12.86 5.53
CA ASN A 307 -24.66 -13.21 6.69
C ASN A 307 -25.15 -12.47 7.97
N PRO A 308 -25.47 -13.20 9.08
CA PRO A 308 -26.02 -12.59 10.29
C PRO A 308 -25.02 -11.71 11.06
N LEU A 309 -23.71 -11.78 10.75
CA LEU A 309 -22.69 -10.86 11.27
C LEU A 309 -22.79 -9.45 10.63
N LEU A 310 -23.61 -9.27 9.60
CA LEU A 310 -24.00 -7.97 9.06
C LEU A 310 -25.18 -7.38 9.85
N ASP A 311 -25.11 -7.39 11.18
CA ASP A 311 -26.13 -6.91 12.12
C ASP A 311 -26.27 -5.36 12.19
N PHE A 312 -25.92 -4.68 11.10
CA PHE A 312 -25.92 -3.24 10.94
C PHE A 312 -26.45 -2.85 9.55
N GLU A 313 -27.18 -1.74 9.47
CA GLU A 313 -27.76 -1.21 8.22
C GLU A 313 -26.93 -0.10 7.56
N LYS A 314 -25.89 0.36 8.27
CA LYS A 314 -25.09 1.53 7.89
C LYS A 314 -23.59 1.26 8.08
N ILE A 315 -22.79 1.76 7.15
CA ILE A 315 -21.32 1.74 7.21
C ILE A 315 -20.81 3.18 7.14
N LEU A 316 -20.08 3.63 8.15
CA LEU A 316 -19.32 4.88 8.07
C LEU A 316 -18.01 4.63 7.33
N PHE A 317 -17.63 5.54 6.45
CA PHE A 317 -16.40 5.45 5.67
C PHE A 317 -15.87 6.85 5.31
N VAL A 318 -14.69 6.88 4.67
CA VAL A 318 -14.06 8.12 4.20
C VAL A 318 -13.97 8.09 2.67
N LYS A 319 -14.26 9.22 2.01
CA LYS A 319 -13.71 9.46 0.67
C LYS A 319 -12.48 10.33 0.79
N ARG A 320 -11.40 9.99 0.07
CA ARG A 320 -10.13 10.74 0.06
C ARG A 320 -9.39 10.50 -1.25
N VAL A 321 -8.75 11.54 -1.79
CA VAL A 321 -7.71 11.38 -2.82
C VAL A 321 -6.41 10.94 -2.12
N PRO A 322 -5.79 9.80 -2.48
CA PRO A 322 -4.52 9.36 -1.90
C PRO A 322 -3.44 10.45 -1.99
N PRO A 323 -2.60 10.63 -0.97
CA PRO A 323 -1.68 11.77 -0.87
C PRO A 323 -0.61 11.74 -1.96
N ALA A 324 -0.05 12.91 -2.26
CA ALA A 324 0.93 13.14 -3.32
C ALA A 324 2.28 12.45 -3.11
N PHE A 325 2.59 12.03 -1.87
CA PHE A 325 3.77 11.24 -1.53
C PHE A 325 3.30 9.93 -0.86
N PRO A 326 3.14 8.82 -1.62
CA PRO A 326 2.70 7.54 -1.08
C PRO A 326 3.87 6.85 -0.37
N HIS A 327 3.89 6.98 0.95
CA HIS A 327 4.83 6.31 1.84
C HIS A 327 4.16 6.09 3.20
N MET A 328 4.57 5.05 3.92
CA MET A 328 3.90 4.63 5.16
C MET A 328 3.92 5.72 6.26
N SER A 329 4.91 6.62 6.25
CA SER A 329 4.95 7.83 7.10
C SER A 329 4.33 9.06 6.41
N ASP A 330 4.78 9.39 5.20
CA ASP A 330 4.43 10.67 4.53
C ASP A 330 2.94 10.83 4.21
N GLN A 331 2.20 9.72 4.09
CA GLN A 331 0.74 9.74 3.85
C GLN A 331 -0.08 10.44 4.96
N TYR A 332 0.55 10.74 6.10
CA TYR A 332 -0.04 11.34 7.30
C TYR A 332 0.37 12.81 7.53
N TYR A 333 1.17 13.43 6.66
CA TYR A 333 1.41 14.87 6.73
C TYR A 333 0.43 15.61 5.81
N GLY A 334 -0.29 16.60 6.34
CA GLY A 334 -1.33 17.27 5.57
C GLY A 334 -0.79 18.12 4.40
N TRP A 335 0.49 18.51 4.44
CA TRP A 335 1.21 19.13 3.31
C TRP A 335 1.50 18.17 2.13
N TRP A 336 1.18 16.88 2.24
CA TRP A 336 1.14 15.95 1.11
C TRP A 336 -0.29 15.58 0.70
N SER A 337 -1.31 16.22 1.28
CA SER A 337 -2.70 15.99 0.87
C SER A 337 -2.94 16.34 -0.59
N ARG A 338 -3.90 15.65 -1.20
CA ARG A 338 -4.59 16.07 -2.43
C ARG A 338 -6.04 16.34 -2.04
N GLY A 339 -6.62 17.40 -2.60
CA GLY A 339 -7.93 17.89 -2.20
C GLY A 339 -9.09 16.97 -2.57
N GLY A 340 -10.13 16.99 -1.74
CA GLY A 340 -11.41 16.35 -2.01
C GLY A 340 -11.68 15.12 -1.14
N GLY A 341 -12.96 14.94 -0.81
CA GLY A 341 -13.43 13.86 0.04
C GLY A 341 -14.27 14.33 1.21
N GLY A 342 -14.33 13.50 2.26
CA GLY A 342 -15.19 13.73 3.42
C GLY A 342 -15.42 12.47 4.24
N ILE A 343 -16.16 12.61 5.35
CA ILE A 343 -16.73 11.47 6.08
C ILE A 343 -18.13 11.18 5.50
N TYR A 344 -18.40 9.91 5.19
CA TYR A 344 -19.64 9.48 4.55
C TYR A 344 -20.30 8.32 5.31
N VAL A 345 -21.61 8.17 5.13
CA VAL A 345 -22.37 7.01 5.57
C VAL A 345 -23.01 6.36 4.35
N LEU A 346 -22.74 5.06 4.18
CA LEU A 346 -23.38 4.17 3.22
C LEU A 346 -24.56 3.47 3.93
N GLU A 347 -25.76 3.58 3.38
CA GLU A 347 -26.99 3.03 3.96
C GLU A 347 -27.68 2.09 2.94
N GLY A 348 -28.23 0.97 3.42
CA GLY A 348 -28.95 0.02 2.56
C GLY A 348 -28.06 -0.83 1.64
N PHE A 349 -26.78 -1.03 2.01
CA PHE A 349 -25.76 -1.77 1.25
C PHE A 349 -26.08 -3.26 0.96
N LYS A 350 -27.10 -3.81 1.63
CA LYS A 350 -27.64 -5.16 1.41
C LYS A 350 -28.66 -5.22 0.26
N SER A 351 -29.11 -4.06 -0.23
CA SER A 351 -30.14 -3.93 -1.27
C SER A 351 -29.52 -3.54 -2.62
N ASP A 352 -30.32 -3.63 -3.69
CA ASP A 352 -29.95 -3.21 -5.04
C ASP A 352 -29.91 -1.66 -5.22
N SER A 353 -30.28 -0.89 -4.19
CA SER A 353 -30.35 0.58 -4.22
C SER A 353 -29.67 1.24 -3.00
N PRO A 354 -28.35 1.03 -2.79
CA PRO A 354 -27.64 1.68 -1.70
C PRO A 354 -27.59 3.20 -1.86
N SER A 355 -27.66 3.92 -0.73
CA SER A 355 -27.52 5.38 -0.70
C SER A 355 -26.29 5.81 0.08
N VAL A 356 -25.74 6.98 -0.25
CA VAL A 356 -24.54 7.55 0.38
C VAL A 356 -24.82 9.00 0.76
N ARG A 357 -24.64 9.33 2.04
CA ARG A 357 -24.77 10.67 2.61
C ARG A 357 -23.42 11.16 3.10
N CYS A 358 -23.06 12.41 2.81
CA CYS A 358 -21.87 13.04 3.40
C CYS A 358 -22.21 13.66 4.77
N LEU A 359 -21.27 13.61 5.70
CA LEU A 359 -21.37 14.27 7.01
C LEU A 359 -20.61 15.60 7.05
N THR A 360 -19.78 15.89 6.05
CA THR A 360 -18.80 16.98 6.05
C THR A 360 -18.94 17.92 4.85
N GLU A 361 -20.15 18.09 4.30
CA GLU A 361 -20.40 18.90 3.09
C GLU A 361 -20.00 20.38 3.25
N GLY A 362 -20.06 20.92 4.47
CA GLY A 362 -19.65 22.29 4.80
C GLY A 362 -18.16 22.50 5.09
N PHE A 363 -17.32 21.47 4.94
CA PHE A 363 -15.87 21.62 5.11
C PHE A 363 -15.24 22.29 3.88
N ALA A 364 -14.13 23.00 4.08
CA ALA A 364 -13.29 23.46 2.98
C ALA A 364 -12.63 22.26 2.27
N GLU A 365 -12.13 22.47 1.05
CA GLU A 365 -11.41 21.43 0.33
C GLU A 365 -10.16 20.99 1.12
N GLY A 366 -10.03 19.68 1.32
CA GLY A 366 -9.07 19.11 2.25
C GLY A 366 -9.02 17.60 2.17
N SER A 367 -8.50 16.98 3.21
CA SER A 367 -8.26 15.53 3.29
C SER A 367 -8.66 15.00 4.67
N PHE A 368 -9.23 13.80 4.71
CA PHE A 368 -9.83 13.21 5.91
C PHE A 368 -9.17 11.86 6.23
N LEU A 369 -8.86 11.62 7.51
CA LEU A 369 -8.13 10.43 7.94
C LEU A 369 -8.85 9.66 9.04
N ARG A 370 -8.85 8.33 8.85
CA ARG A 370 -8.78 7.33 9.92
C ARG A 370 -9.78 7.53 11.09
N PRO A 371 -11.10 7.59 10.81
CA PRO A 371 -12.11 7.78 11.84
C PRO A 371 -12.16 6.62 12.85
N ASP A 372 -12.77 6.88 14.00
CA ASP A 372 -13.31 5.90 14.93
C ASP A 372 -14.72 6.30 15.38
N VAL A 373 -15.56 5.31 15.69
CA VAL A 373 -16.97 5.49 16.08
C VAL A 373 -17.10 5.23 17.57
N SER A 374 -17.83 6.07 18.30
CA SER A 374 -18.01 5.93 19.75
C SER A 374 -18.67 4.60 20.14
N PHE A 375 -18.50 4.16 21.40
CA PHE A 375 -19.01 2.85 21.85
C PHE A 375 -20.54 2.71 21.75
N ASP A 376 -21.28 3.81 21.80
CA ASP A 376 -22.73 3.88 21.61
C ASP A 376 -23.17 3.99 20.14
N GLY A 377 -22.23 4.19 19.20
CA GLY A 377 -22.52 4.44 17.78
C GLY A 377 -23.02 5.85 17.46
N GLY A 378 -23.07 6.77 18.43
CA GLY A 378 -23.67 8.11 18.27
C GLY A 378 -22.76 9.18 17.66
N LYS A 379 -21.44 9.00 17.74
CA LYS A 379 -20.42 9.98 17.31
C LYS A 379 -19.30 9.36 16.47
N VAL A 380 -18.62 10.23 15.72
CA VAL A 380 -17.36 9.93 15.02
C VAL A 380 -16.27 10.91 15.46
N VAL A 381 -15.08 10.39 15.78
CA VAL A 381 -13.85 11.17 15.90
C VAL A 381 -13.00 10.88 14.66
N PHE A 382 -12.37 11.91 14.09
CA PHE A 382 -11.59 11.80 12.84
C PHE A 382 -10.53 12.91 12.77
N ALA A 383 -9.62 12.81 11.81
CA ALA A 383 -8.67 13.90 11.54
C ALA A 383 -8.92 14.53 10.16
N TYR A 384 -8.71 15.85 10.07
CA TYR A 384 -8.88 16.63 8.84
C TYR A 384 -7.74 17.66 8.70
N CYS A 385 -7.26 17.84 7.48
CA CYS A 385 -6.42 18.97 7.07
C CYS A 385 -7.05 19.67 5.86
N ARG A 386 -6.79 20.96 5.69
CA ARG A 386 -7.14 21.70 4.47
C ARG A 386 -6.09 21.45 3.39
N PHE A 387 -6.53 21.44 2.13
CA PHE A 387 -5.65 21.27 0.98
C PHE A 387 -5.10 22.63 0.51
N TYR A 388 -3.80 22.64 0.19
CA TYR A 388 -3.05 23.77 -0.33
C TYR A 388 -2.06 23.26 -1.39
N ALA A 389 -2.38 23.46 -2.67
CA ALA A 389 -1.64 22.88 -3.80
C ALA A 389 -0.18 23.33 -3.88
N GLU A 390 0.12 24.54 -3.40
CA GLU A 390 1.46 25.12 -3.35
C GLU A 390 2.38 24.44 -2.32
N THR A 391 1.81 23.87 -1.24
CA THR A 391 2.61 23.39 -0.10
C THR A 391 3.51 22.21 -0.43
N HIS A 392 3.16 21.43 -1.47
CA HIS A 392 4.00 20.37 -2.03
C HIS A 392 5.37 20.92 -2.44
N GLN A 393 5.40 22.13 -3.01
CA GLN A 393 6.59 22.82 -3.53
C GLN A 393 7.28 23.72 -2.49
N MET A 394 6.81 23.77 -1.24
CA MET A 394 7.43 24.59 -0.20
C MET A 394 8.53 23.82 0.55
N GLN A 395 9.51 24.56 1.10
CA GLN A 395 10.39 24.07 2.15
C GLN A 395 9.56 23.95 3.44
N LYS A 396 9.62 22.79 4.13
CA LYS A 396 8.63 22.44 5.17
C LYS A 396 9.21 22.36 6.59
N VAL A 397 10.54 22.41 6.72
CA VAL A 397 11.25 22.40 8.03
C VAL A 397 10.96 23.66 8.85
N ASP A 398 10.88 24.83 8.19
CA ASP A 398 10.31 26.00 8.86
C ASP A 398 8.78 25.95 8.81
N LYS A 399 8.20 25.42 9.88
CA LYS A 399 6.74 25.44 10.06
C LYS A 399 6.15 26.86 10.13
N SER A 400 6.94 27.93 10.31
CA SER A 400 6.41 29.30 10.26
C SER A 400 5.81 29.61 8.87
N ALA A 401 6.46 29.17 7.79
CA ALA A 401 6.06 29.43 6.40
C ALA A 401 4.78 28.72 5.95
N LEU A 402 4.42 27.57 6.55
CA LEU A 402 3.26 26.78 6.14
C LEU A 402 1.92 27.32 6.69
N PRO A 403 0.78 27.16 6.00
CA PRO A 403 -0.55 27.45 6.58
C PRO A 403 -0.79 26.67 7.88
N ARG A 404 -1.58 27.20 8.82
CA ARG A 404 -1.84 26.51 10.11
C ARG A 404 -2.78 25.31 9.94
N ASP A 405 -3.73 25.43 9.02
CA ASP A 405 -4.74 24.43 8.68
C ASP A 405 -4.31 23.42 7.61
N VAL A 406 -3.08 23.50 7.08
CA VAL A 406 -2.51 22.42 6.22
C VAL A 406 -2.14 21.17 7.02
N PHE A 407 -2.01 21.26 8.35
CA PHE A 407 -1.71 20.12 9.21
C PHE A 407 -3.00 19.34 9.55
N TYR A 408 -2.91 18.02 9.75
CA TYR A 408 -4.06 17.26 10.28
C TYR A 408 -4.35 17.67 11.72
N ASN A 409 -5.63 17.89 12.00
CA ASN A 409 -6.15 18.21 13.31
C ASN A 409 -7.34 17.30 13.63
N ILE A 410 -7.56 16.99 14.90
CA ILE A 410 -8.63 16.07 15.32
C ILE A 410 -9.94 16.83 15.51
N TYR A 411 -11.02 16.23 15.04
CA TYR A 411 -12.40 16.70 15.16
C TYR A 411 -13.29 15.57 15.71
N GLU A 412 -14.37 15.96 16.39
CA GLU A 412 -15.45 15.08 16.84
C GLU A 412 -16.79 15.67 16.38
N MET A 413 -17.73 14.84 15.93
CA MET A 413 -19.10 15.24 15.64
C MET A 413 -20.09 14.09 15.86
N ASN A 414 -21.37 14.43 15.94
CA ASN A 414 -22.46 13.46 15.94
C ASN A 414 -22.62 12.83 14.55
N ILE A 415 -23.19 11.63 14.50
CA ILE A 415 -23.42 10.85 13.26
C ILE A 415 -24.53 11.43 12.36
N ASP A 416 -25.37 12.33 12.88
CA ASP A 416 -26.26 13.16 12.07
C ASP A 416 -25.50 14.23 11.26
N GLY A 417 -24.31 14.64 11.71
CA GLY A 417 -23.49 15.75 11.16
C GLY A 417 -23.47 17.00 12.06
N GLY A 418 -24.24 17.00 13.16
CA GLY A 418 -24.29 18.08 14.14
C GLY A 418 -23.19 18.01 15.20
N GLY A 419 -23.14 19.01 16.07
CA GLY A 419 -22.26 19.01 17.25
C GLY A 419 -20.76 19.01 16.95
N LEU A 420 -20.33 19.47 15.77
CA LEU A 420 -18.94 19.50 15.35
C LEU A 420 -18.05 20.31 16.32
N ARG A 421 -16.99 19.66 16.83
CA ARG A 421 -15.93 20.24 17.66
C ARG A 421 -14.57 19.96 17.04
N ARG A 422 -13.66 20.94 17.08
CA ARG A 422 -12.22 20.73 16.82
C ARG A 422 -11.53 20.50 18.16
N LEU A 423 -10.85 19.37 18.31
CA LEU A 423 -10.21 18.95 19.57
C LEU A 423 -8.71 19.32 19.63
N THR A 424 -8.03 19.45 18.49
CA THR A 424 -6.63 19.90 18.46
C THR A 424 -6.40 21.08 17.50
N ASP A 425 -5.43 21.93 17.83
CA ASP A 425 -4.97 23.06 17.01
C ASP A 425 -3.45 23.26 17.18
N GLY A 426 -2.76 23.68 16.12
CA GLY A 426 -1.31 23.83 16.11
C GLY A 426 -0.69 23.80 14.71
N LYS A 427 0.63 23.65 14.66
CA LYS A 427 1.39 23.30 13.44
C LYS A 427 2.07 21.94 13.66
N TYR A 428 1.21 20.92 13.76
CA TYR A 428 1.51 19.52 14.04
C TYR A 428 0.41 18.67 13.41
N ASP A 429 0.76 17.53 12.83
CA ASP A 429 -0.24 16.57 12.35
C ASP A 429 -0.68 15.70 13.53
N ASP A 430 -1.93 15.89 13.96
CA ASP A 430 -2.63 15.08 14.97
C ASP A 430 -3.66 14.19 14.26
N PHE A 431 -3.52 12.85 14.34
CA PHE A 431 -4.32 11.94 13.51
C PHE A 431 -4.49 10.52 14.12
N ASP A 432 -5.28 9.69 13.43
CA ASP A 432 -5.58 8.28 13.77
C ASP A 432 -6.17 8.07 15.18
N SER A 433 -7.14 8.91 15.54
CA SER A 433 -7.73 8.95 16.89
C SER A 433 -8.67 7.78 17.22
N ARG A 434 -8.69 7.36 18.50
CA ARG A 434 -9.57 6.33 19.06
C ARG A 434 -10.18 6.76 20.38
N TYR A 435 -11.44 6.39 20.59
CA TYR A 435 -12.09 6.54 21.90
C TYR A 435 -11.53 5.52 22.90
N LEU A 436 -11.10 6.00 24.07
CA LEU A 436 -10.77 5.18 25.24
C LEU A 436 -12.04 4.90 26.08
N PRO A 437 -12.12 3.77 26.81
CA PRO A 437 -13.34 3.37 27.52
C PRO A 437 -13.69 4.25 28.73
N ASP A 438 -12.74 5.03 29.23
CA ASP A 438 -12.94 6.09 30.23
C ASP A 438 -13.47 7.41 29.65
N GLY A 439 -13.47 7.55 28.32
CA GLY A 439 -13.93 8.73 27.58
C GLY A 439 -12.83 9.63 27.03
N ASP A 440 -11.56 9.39 27.38
CA ASP A 440 -10.43 10.10 26.77
C ASP A 440 -10.24 9.66 25.30
N VAL A 441 -9.38 10.37 24.56
CA VAL A 441 -9.01 10.04 23.17
C VAL A 441 -7.50 9.80 23.08
N VAL A 442 -7.10 8.64 22.53
CA VAL A 442 -5.71 8.36 22.12
C VAL A 442 -5.54 8.62 20.63
N PHE A 443 -4.37 9.13 20.22
CA PHE A 443 -4.06 9.50 18.83
C PHE A 443 -2.55 9.52 18.57
N LEU A 444 -2.14 9.75 17.32
CA LEU A 444 -0.75 9.96 16.91
C LEU A 444 -0.49 11.44 16.68
N SER A 445 0.68 11.93 17.11
CA SER A 445 1.05 13.34 16.93
C SER A 445 2.55 13.58 16.80
N THR A 446 2.94 14.54 15.96
CA THR A 446 4.33 15.02 15.84
C THR A 446 4.77 15.91 17.01
N ARG A 447 3.86 16.25 17.94
CA ARG A 447 4.10 17.13 19.12
C ARG A 447 5.20 16.65 20.07
N LYS A 448 5.61 15.37 20.00
CA LYS A 448 6.77 14.83 20.75
C LYS A 448 8.04 15.65 20.50
N GLY A 449 8.26 16.06 19.25
CA GLY A 449 9.35 16.94 18.85
C GLY A 449 10.72 16.49 19.33
N GLN A 450 11.58 17.46 19.68
CA GLN A 450 12.97 17.22 20.06
C GLN A 450 13.18 16.88 21.56
N ALA A 451 12.11 16.64 22.31
CA ALA A 451 12.21 16.31 23.73
C ALA A 451 12.93 14.97 23.96
N VAL A 452 14.01 14.99 24.75
CA VAL A 452 14.72 13.80 25.25
C VAL A 452 13.94 13.17 26.41
N GLN A 453 13.41 14.00 27.31
CA GLN A 453 12.45 13.64 28.34
C GLN A 453 11.08 14.25 27.99
N VAL A 454 10.08 13.41 27.76
CA VAL A 454 8.70 13.84 27.48
C VAL A 454 7.88 13.93 28.76
N ALA A 455 7.01 14.93 28.85
CA ALA A 455 6.11 15.14 29.99
C ALA A 455 4.89 15.98 29.57
N ARG A 456 3.91 16.20 30.46
CA ARG A 456 2.87 17.23 30.29
C ARG A 456 3.46 18.57 29.86
N ALA A 457 4.60 18.96 30.44
CA ALA A 457 5.27 20.24 30.15
C ALA A 457 5.79 20.38 28.70
N SER A 458 6.30 19.31 28.07
CA SER A 458 6.79 19.37 26.69
C SER A 458 5.64 19.58 25.71
N THR A 459 4.54 18.85 25.87
CA THR A 459 3.38 18.99 24.99
C THR A 459 2.59 20.27 25.27
N ALA A 460 2.54 20.75 26.52
CA ALA A 460 2.01 22.08 26.84
C ALA A 460 2.79 23.22 26.16
N ALA A 461 4.08 23.05 25.82
CA ALA A 461 4.81 24.03 25.01
C ALA A 461 4.28 24.09 23.57
N THR A 462 3.89 22.96 22.98
CA THR A 462 3.30 22.89 21.62
C THR A 462 1.96 23.62 21.50
N MET A 463 1.25 23.80 22.62
CA MET A 463 0.01 24.58 22.67
C MET A 463 0.26 26.10 22.70
N ARG A 464 1.48 26.52 23.07
CA ARG A 464 1.87 27.95 23.13
C ARG A 464 2.62 28.42 21.89
N ALA A 465 3.42 27.57 21.26
CA ALA A 465 4.24 27.91 20.10
C ALA A 465 4.48 26.69 19.19
N ALA A 466 4.85 26.94 17.93
CA ALA A 466 5.34 25.91 17.01
C ALA A 466 6.79 25.51 17.40
N MET A 467 6.89 24.54 18.31
CA MET A 467 8.16 23.90 18.69
C MET A 467 8.75 23.07 17.53
N PRO A 468 10.09 22.96 17.43
CA PRO A 468 10.76 22.13 16.42
C PRO A 468 10.42 20.64 16.52
N ASP A 469 10.33 19.99 15.36
CA ASP A 469 10.10 18.55 15.25
C ASP A 469 11.39 17.74 15.38
N SER A 470 11.25 16.45 15.69
CA SER A 470 12.28 15.45 15.45
C SER A 470 11.98 14.66 14.18
N TYR A 471 12.99 14.08 13.56
CA TYR A 471 12.90 13.47 12.23
C TYR A 471 13.42 12.04 12.22
N VAL A 472 12.92 11.25 11.27
CA VAL A 472 13.40 9.89 10.98
C VAL A 472 14.91 9.87 10.62
N ARG A 473 15.56 8.71 10.69
CA ARG A 473 16.97 8.53 10.31
C ARG A 473 17.14 8.19 8.82
N CYS A 474 16.29 7.29 8.31
CA CYS A 474 16.20 6.87 6.91
C CYS A 474 15.40 7.87 6.05
N GLY A 475 16.08 8.54 5.12
CA GLY A 475 15.49 9.52 4.23
C GLY A 475 15.23 10.89 4.87
N GLY A 476 14.60 11.75 4.08
CA GLY A 476 14.23 13.12 4.46
C GLY A 476 15.23 14.19 4.03
N ASP A 477 14.72 15.39 3.80
CA ASP A 477 15.46 16.63 3.54
C ASP A 477 14.64 17.88 3.93
N ASN A 478 15.06 19.08 3.50
CA ASN A 478 14.38 20.35 3.78
C ASN A 478 12.99 20.52 3.11
N TRP A 479 12.73 19.85 2.00
CA TRP A 479 11.49 19.89 1.20
C TRP A 479 10.56 18.71 1.50
N ARG A 480 11.15 17.53 1.77
CA ARG A 480 10.47 16.37 2.35
C ARG A 480 11.10 16.06 3.72
N PRO A 481 10.87 16.88 4.76
CA PRO A 481 11.12 16.43 6.12
C PRO A 481 10.14 15.32 6.46
N VAL A 482 10.56 14.41 7.32
CA VAL A 482 9.75 13.27 7.77
C VAL A 482 9.67 13.31 9.30
N PRO A 483 8.82 14.19 9.89
CA PRO A 483 8.66 14.33 11.33
C PRO A 483 8.16 13.05 12.02
N VAL A 484 8.79 12.68 13.12
CA VAL A 484 8.36 11.53 13.95
C VAL A 484 7.04 11.86 14.66
N PHE A 485 6.08 10.93 14.60
CA PHE A 485 4.86 10.96 15.40
C PHE A 485 4.78 9.74 16.33
N THR A 486 4.24 9.96 17.53
CA THR A 486 4.08 8.95 18.58
C THR A 486 2.72 9.08 19.29
N LEU A 487 2.37 8.08 20.10
CA LEU A 487 1.11 8.04 20.84
C LEU A 487 0.97 9.18 21.86
N HIS A 488 -0.15 9.88 21.75
CA HIS A 488 -0.62 10.96 22.62
C HIS A 488 -2.04 10.67 23.12
N ARG A 489 -2.41 11.27 24.26
CA ARG A 489 -3.74 11.15 24.88
C ARG A 489 -4.27 12.54 25.26
N MET A 490 -5.58 12.72 25.17
CA MET A 490 -6.29 13.94 25.59
C MET A 490 -7.66 13.64 26.21
N ARG A 491 -8.21 14.59 26.94
CA ARG A 491 -9.60 14.55 27.47
C ARG A 491 -10.63 14.71 26.33
N PRO A 492 -11.89 14.28 26.53
CA PRO A 492 -12.97 14.41 25.53
C PRO A 492 -13.36 15.84 25.13
N ASP A 493 -12.75 16.88 25.72
CA ASP A 493 -12.88 18.29 25.33
C ASP A 493 -11.67 18.85 24.56
N GLY A 494 -10.60 18.06 24.38
CA GLY A 494 -9.33 18.49 23.79
C GLY A 494 -8.31 19.02 24.80
N SER A 495 -8.60 18.96 26.11
CA SER A 495 -7.66 19.38 27.18
C SER A 495 -6.69 18.26 27.62
N ASP A 496 -5.69 18.60 28.44
CA ASP A 496 -4.64 17.70 28.97
C ASP A 496 -4.00 16.79 27.90
N ILE A 497 -3.74 17.37 26.72
CA ILE A 497 -2.99 16.73 25.62
C ILE A 497 -1.58 16.41 26.13
N ARG A 498 -1.29 15.13 26.32
CA ARG A 498 -0.02 14.61 26.87
C ARG A 498 0.54 13.46 26.04
N PRO A 499 1.87 13.30 25.98
CA PRO A 499 2.50 12.18 25.29
C PRO A 499 2.38 10.94 26.18
N ILE A 500 1.95 9.81 25.62
CA ILE A 500 1.93 8.52 26.33
C ILE A 500 3.02 7.56 25.84
N SER A 501 3.76 7.94 24.79
CA SER A 501 4.99 7.26 24.37
C SER A 501 6.18 8.23 24.37
N ALA A 502 7.28 7.79 24.99
CA ALA A 502 8.58 8.47 25.01
C ALA A 502 9.47 8.12 23.80
N PHE A 503 9.02 7.20 22.94
CA PHE A 503 9.81 6.60 21.87
C PHE A 503 10.37 7.66 20.91
N GLU A 504 11.59 7.45 20.41
CA GLU A 504 12.30 8.42 19.58
C GLU A 504 11.97 8.32 18.08
N ASN A 505 11.19 7.32 17.68
CA ASN A 505 10.85 6.99 16.30
C ASN A 505 9.35 6.68 16.17
N PHE A 506 8.91 6.26 14.98
CA PHE A 506 7.49 6.17 14.62
C PHE A 506 6.69 5.07 15.34
N GLU A 507 5.42 5.41 15.58
CA GLU A 507 4.33 4.50 15.96
C GLU A 507 3.12 4.74 15.03
N TRP A 508 2.38 3.68 14.66
CA TRP A 508 1.24 3.79 13.74
C TRP A 508 0.01 2.98 14.13
N THR A 509 -1.12 3.36 13.53
CA THR A 509 -2.34 2.55 13.46
C THR A 509 -2.90 2.05 14.80
N PRO A 510 -3.08 2.93 15.82
CA PRO A 510 -3.67 2.54 17.08
C PRO A 510 -5.06 1.90 16.91
N SER A 511 -5.33 0.89 17.72
CA SER A 511 -6.67 0.33 17.95
C SER A 511 -6.77 -0.13 19.40
N LEU A 512 -7.99 -0.43 19.89
CA LEU A 512 -8.16 -1.09 21.19
C LEU A 512 -8.31 -2.59 21.01
N ALA A 513 -7.55 -3.34 21.79
CA ALA A 513 -7.74 -4.77 22.00
C ALA A 513 -9.00 -5.03 22.85
N ALA A 514 -9.51 -6.26 22.76
CA ALA A 514 -10.65 -6.71 23.58
C ALA A 514 -10.37 -6.66 25.10
N ASP A 515 -9.10 -6.73 25.51
CA ASP A 515 -8.69 -6.63 26.92
C ASP A 515 -8.59 -5.18 27.45
N GLY A 516 -8.64 -4.17 26.56
CA GLY A 516 -8.51 -2.76 26.91
C GLY A 516 -7.17 -2.13 26.51
N ARG A 517 -6.14 -2.90 26.15
CA ARG A 517 -4.87 -2.33 25.71
C ARG A 517 -4.98 -1.61 24.37
N ILE A 518 -4.12 -0.61 24.17
CA ILE A 518 -3.88 -0.01 22.85
C ILE A 518 -2.96 -0.98 22.10
N LEU A 519 -3.37 -1.45 20.91
CA LEU A 519 -2.51 -2.11 19.93
C LEU A 519 -1.97 -1.05 18.96
N TYR A 520 -0.70 -1.13 18.58
CA TYR A 520 -0.08 -0.20 17.63
C TYR A 520 1.15 -0.82 16.95
N ALA A 521 1.47 -0.36 15.75
CA ALA A 521 2.74 -0.69 15.09
C ALA A 521 3.85 0.23 15.61
N ARG A 522 5.09 -0.26 15.71
CA ARG A 522 6.27 0.54 16.08
C ARG A 522 7.49 0.13 15.24
N TRP A 523 8.31 1.11 14.88
CA TRP A 523 9.57 0.85 14.16
C TRP A 523 10.75 0.72 15.11
N ASP A 524 11.18 -0.51 15.40
CA ASP A 524 12.29 -0.77 16.32
C ASP A 524 13.51 -1.35 15.58
N TYR A 525 14.38 -0.45 15.12
CA TYR A 525 15.68 -0.77 14.53
C TYR A 525 16.87 -0.32 15.39
N ILE A 526 16.70 -0.26 16.72
CA ILE A 526 17.83 0.02 17.62
C ILE A 526 18.84 -1.13 17.53
N ASP A 527 20.05 -0.81 17.05
CA ASP A 527 21.12 -1.77 16.72
C ASP A 527 20.75 -2.79 15.62
N ARG A 528 19.93 -2.37 14.63
CA ARG A 528 19.49 -3.22 13.51
C ARG A 528 19.42 -2.42 12.20
N PHE A 529 19.30 -3.15 11.09
CA PHE A 529 19.03 -2.52 9.79
C PHE A 529 17.62 -1.90 9.77
N ASN A 530 17.49 -0.74 9.11
CA ASN A 530 16.29 0.11 9.11
C ASN A 530 15.08 -0.49 8.38
N GLY A 531 15.28 -1.36 7.39
CA GLY A 531 14.20 -1.86 6.53
C GLY A 531 13.12 -2.70 7.25
N PRO A 532 13.49 -3.85 7.83
CA PRO A 532 12.59 -4.69 8.64
C PRO A 532 12.28 -4.10 10.03
N PHE A 533 11.49 -4.82 10.82
CA PHE A 533 11.15 -4.52 12.23
C PHE A 533 10.13 -3.38 12.46
N ILE A 534 9.23 -3.12 11.51
CA ILE A 534 7.97 -2.40 11.79
C ILE A 534 6.97 -3.40 12.37
N SER A 535 7.06 -3.59 13.68
CA SER A 535 6.51 -4.70 14.45
C SER A 535 5.24 -4.32 15.23
N LEU A 536 4.49 -5.30 15.73
CA LEU A 536 3.25 -5.07 16.47
C LEU A 536 3.50 -5.03 17.98
N TRP A 537 3.00 -3.99 18.62
CA TRP A 537 3.14 -3.70 20.05
C TRP A 537 1.78 -3.44 20.71
N SER A 538 1.78 -3.43 22.04
CA SER A 538 0.65 -3.06 22.88
C SER A 538 1.10 -2.22 24.08
N ALA A 539 0.20 -1.43 24.66
CA ALA A 539 0.42 -0.69 25.91
C ALA A 539 -0.90 -0.52 26.67
N ASN A 540 -0.83 -0.13 27.95
CA ASN A 540 -1.98 0.33 28.71
C ASN A 540 -2.51 1.68 28.17
N GLN A 541 -3.72 2.05 28.58
CA GLN A 541 -4.43 3.26 28.13
C GLN A 541 -3.76 4.60 28.57
N ASP A 542 -2.75 4.52 29.43
CA ASP A 542 -1.90 5.63 29.90
C ASP A 542 -0.48 5.58 29.29
N GLY A 543 -0.19 4.60 28.43
CA GLY A 543 1.13 4.35 27.83
C GLY A 543 2.05 3.42 28.62
N THR A 544 1.67 3.02 29.85
CA THR A 544 2.49 2.13 30.67
C THR A 544 2.52 0.70 30.14
N ASN A 545 3.50 -0.08 30.59
CA ASN A 545 3.68 -1.48 30.19
C ASN A 545 3.66 -1.70 28.65
N PRO A 546 4.55 -1.03 27.87
CA PRO A 546 4.71 -1.32 26.45
C PRO A 546 5.27 -2.74 26.27
N GLN A 547 4.54 -3.58 25.52
CA GLN A 547 4.85 -4.98 25.27
C GLN A 547 4.81 -5.29 23.78
N LEU A 548 5.83 -5.99 23.27
CA LEU A 548 5.79 -6.63 21.97
C LEU A 548 4.61 -7.63 21.91
N VAL A 549 3.85 -7.57 20.81
CA VAL A 549 2.76 -8.50 20.49
C VAL A 549 3.21 -9.54 19.47
N TYR A 550 3.95 -9.10 18.44
CA TYR A 550 4.54 -9.93 17.39
C TYR A 550 5.65 -9.18 16.61
N GLY A 551 6.75 -9.87 16.29
CA GLY A 551 7.64 -9.49 15.18
C GLY A 551 8.96 -8.80 15.52
N ASN A 552 9.59 -9.09 16.66
CA ASN A 552 10.88 -8.52 17.04
C ASN A 552 12.03 -8.93 16.10
N TYR A 553 12.09 -10.19 15.68
CA TYR A 553 13.14 -10.72 14.79
C TYR A 553 12.61 -11.04 13.39
N THR A 554 11.36 -10.65 13.13
CA THR A 554 10.65 -10.96 11.90
C THR A 554 10.95 -9.91 10.83
N SER A 555 11.60 -10.34 9.74
CA SER A 555 11.80 -9.53 8.54
C SER A 555 10.70 -9.69 7.48
N LYS A 556 9.80 -10.65 7.67
CA LYS A 556 8.79 -11.09 6.70
C LYS A 556 7.48 -11.47 7.42
N PRO A 557 6.39 -10.71 7.28
CA PRO A 557 6.30 -9.42 6.58
C PRO A 557 7.15 -8.34 7.29
N GLN A 558 7.57 -7.34 6.52
CA GLN A 558 8.43 -6.25 6.97
C GLN A 558 7.67 -5.20 7.81
N CYS A 559 6.40 -4.96 7.48
CA CYS A 559 5.53 -4.06 8.23
C CYS A 559 4.21 -4.74 8.63
N VAL A 560 3.82 -4.53 9.88
CA VAL A 560 2.57 -5.01 10.48
C VAL A 560 1.71 -3.81 10.89
N PHE A 561 0.72 -3.46 10.07
CA PHE A 561 -0.15 -2.29 10.29
C PHE A 561 -1.62 -2.65 10.50
N GLU A 562 -2.40 -1.69 10.98
CA GLU A 562 -3.88 -1.76 11.07
C GLU A 562 -4.44 -2.88 11.95
N ALA A 563 -3.63 -3.36 12.91
CA ALA A 563 -3.99 -4.50 13.74
C ALA A 563 -5.28 -4.26 14.55
N ARG A 564 -6.17 -5.26 14.60
CA ARG A 564 -7.40 -5.26 15.40
C ARG A 564 -7.62 -6.62 16.07
N SER A 565 -8.22 -6.62 17.28
CA SER A 565 -8.81 -7.83 17.85
C SER A 565 -10.03 -8.28 17.04
N ILE A 566 -10.21 -9.60 16.94
CA ILE A 566 -11.33 -10.22 16.25
C ILE A 566 -12.45 -10.53 17.25
N PRO A 567 -13.74 -10.19 16.96
CA PRO A 567 -14.85 -10.52 17.84
C PRO A 567 -14.92 -12.02 18.16
N GLY A 568 -15.05 -12.36 19.45
CA GLY A 568 -15.16 -13.75 19.91
C GLY A 568 -13.88 -14.59 19.83
N SER A 569 -12.73 -14.01 19.50
CA SER A 569 -11.46 -14.73 19.30
C SER A 569 -10.29 -14.13 20.10
N HIS A 570 -9.28 -14.96 20.38
CA HIS A 570 -7.99 -14.54 20.92
C HIS A 570 -7.01 -14.04 19.84
N LYS A 571 -7.38 -14.15 18.55
CA LYS A 571 -6.55 -13.79 17.41
C LYS A 571 -6.72 -12.33 17.00
N LEU A 572 -5.73 -11.81 16.29
CA LEU A 572 -5.74 -10.46 15.71
C LEU A 572 -5.76 -10.57 14.17
N VAL A 573 -6.33 -9.57 13.49
CA VAL A 573 -6.12 -9.37 12.04
C VAL A 573 -5.23 -8.15 11.82
N PHE A 574 -4.34 -8.18 10.82
CA PHE A 574 -3.49 -7.05 10.43
C PHE A 574 -3.26 -6.99 8.91
N THR A 575 -2.80 -5.83 8.41
CA THR A 575 -2.35 -5.61 7.03
C THR A 575 -0.82 -5.77 6.97
N ALA A 576 -0.34 -6.80 6.27
CA ALA A 576 1.06 -7.03 5.94
C ALA A 576 1.44 -6.16 4.73
N ALA A 577 2.20 -5.10 4.96
CA ALA A 577 2.47 -4.03 3.99
C ALA A 577 3.98 -3.86 3.72
N PRO A 578 4.38 -3.10 2.67
CA PRO A 578 5.76 -2.71 2.45
C PRO A 578 6.16 -1.55 3.38
N HIS A 579 7.45 -1.24 3.39
CA HIS A 579 7.96 0.03 3.90
C HIS A 579 7.82 1.10 2.79
N HIS A 580 8.29 0.81 1.58
CA HIS A 580 8.44 1.77 0.48
C HIS A 580 7.16 1.98 -0.36
N SER A 581 5.98 2.06 0.28
CA SER A 581 4.70 2.46 -0.35
C SER A 581 3.68 2.91 0.70
N ASN A 582 2.40 3.01 0.34
CA ASN A 582 1.29 3.14 1.28
C ASN A 582 1.06 1.83 2.09
N MET A 583 0.13 1.85 3.05
CA MET A 583 -0.23 0.69 3.87
C MET A 583 -1.17 -0.31 3.16
N GLY A 584 -0.94 -0.56 1.86
CA GLY A 584 -1.61 -1.61 1.12
C GLY A 584 -0.81 -2.92 1.16
N GLY A 585 -1.50 -4.06 1.17
CA GLY A 585 -0.84 -5.36 1.07
C GLY A 585 -1.76 -6.55 1.30
N SER A 586 -1.26 -7.54 2.03
CA SER A 586 -1.93 -8.82 2.28
C SER A 586 -2.57 -8.84 3.68
N LEU A 587 -3.78 -9.36 3.82
CA LEU A 587 -4.44 -9.49 5.12
C LEU A 587 -3.99 -10.78 5.82
N VAL A 588 -3.68 -10.67 7.11
CA VAL A 588 -3.10 -11.76 7.90
C VAL A 588 -3.83 -11.93 9.22
N LEU A 589 -4.19 -13.17 9.53
CA LEU A 589 -4.65 -13.62 10.84
C LEU A 589 -3.44 -14.02 11.69
N LEU A 590 -3.34 -13.46 12.90
CA LEU A 590 -2.27 -13.69 13.86
C LEU A 590 -2.78 -14.47 15.07
N ASP A 591 -2.29 -15.70 15.23
CA ASP A 591 -2.57 -16.56 16.39
C ASP A 591 -1.36 -16.64 17.32
N ARG A 592 -1.37 -15.81 18.36
CA ARG A 592 -0.27 -15.70 19.32
C ARG A 592 -0.03 -16.95 20.17
N THR A 593 -0.96 -17.91 20.16
CA THR A 593 -0.75 -19.23 20.81
C THR A 593 0.25 -20.10 20.05
N ARG A 594 0.44 -19.83 18.74
CA ARG A 594 1.40 -20.49 17.86
C ARG A 594 2.78 -19.80 17.82
N GLY A 595 2.96 -18.70 18.56
CA GLY A 595 4.23 -17.96 18.66
C GLY A 595 4.09 -16.44 18.49
N THR A 596 5.20 -15.71 18.59
CA THR A 596 5.26 -14.25 18.42
C THR A 596 6.26 -13.80 17.34
N GLU A 597 6.84 -14.72 16.57
CA GLU A 597 7.84 -14.45 15.53
C GLU A 597 7.62 -15.32 14.30
N PHE A 598 8.16 -14.85 13.16
CA PHE A 598 8.22 -15.54 11.88
C PHE A 598 6.83 -15.94 11.35
N GLU A 599 6.77 -16.90 10.43
CA GLU A 599 5.52 -17.31 9.77
C GLU A 599 4.66 -18.25 10.63
N GLN A 600 5.21 -18.89 11.67
CA GLN A 600 4.52 -19.91 12.47
C GLN A 600 3.18 -19.46 13.09
N PRO A 601 3.00 -18.24 13.64
CA PRO A 601 1.73 -17.77 14.15
C PRO A 601 0.82 -17.12 13.10
N LEU A 602 1.24 -17.07 11.83
CA LEU A 602 0.47 -16.43 10.76
C LEU A 602 -0.46 -17.42 10.05
N THR A 603 -1.57 -16.89 9.57
CA THR A 603 -2.37 -17.46 8.48
C THR A 603 -2.68 -16.31 7.52
N ARG A 604 -2.13 -16.35 6.30
CA ARG A 604 -2.41 -15.35 5.26
C ARG A 604 -3.84 -15.56 4.75
N LEU A 605 -4.70 -14.57 4.96
CA LEU A 605 -6.11 -14.62 4.54
C LEU A 605 -6.21 -14.44 3.01
N THR A 606 -5.45 -13.49 2.47
CA THR A 606 -5.44 -13.14 1.04
C THR A 606 -4.17 -13.68 0.34
N PRO A 607 -4.09 -14.99 0.01
CA PRO A 607 -2.91 -15.59 -0.63
C PRO A 607 -2.68 -15.07 -2.07
N ASP A 608 -3.67 -14.42 -2.65
CA ASP A 608 -3.61 -13.64 -3.88
C ASP A 608 -2.69 -12.40 -3.79
N VAL A 609 -2.38 -11.92 -2.58
CA VAL A 609 -1.40 -10.84 -2.36
C VAL A 609 -0.19 -11.37 -1.61
N CYS A 610 0.99 -11.24 -2.23
CA CYS A 610 2.28 -11.50 -1.59
C CYS A 610 2.55 -10.50 -0.45
N PHE A 611 3.45 -10.83 0.48
CA PHE A 611 3.92 -9.83 1.45
C PHE A 611 4.78 -8.78 0.73
N PRO A 612 4.30 -7.54 0.53
CA PRO A 612 4.95 -6.62 -0.41
C PRO A 612 6.35 -6.24 0.06
N GLU A 613 7.21 -5.85 -0.89
CA GLU A 613 8.65 -5.58 -0.74
C GLU A 613 9.48 -6.84 -0.38
N THR A 614 8.99 -7.69 0.54
CA THR A 614 9.67 -8.91 1.02
C THR A 614 9.49 -10.15 0.14
N GLU A 615 8.37 -10.28 -0.58
CA GLU A 615 8.11 -11.35 -1.56
C GLU A 615 8.01 -10.82 -3.00
N GLY A 616 7.78 -9.51 -3.18
CA GLY A 616 7.61 -8.89 -4.50
C GLY A 616 6.71 -7.65 -4.44
N TRP A 617 6.18 -7.26 -5.61
CA TRP A 617 5.27 -6.12 -5.76
C TRP A 617 3.95 -6.57 -6.40
N PRO A 618 2.83 -6.56 -5.65
CA PRO A 618 1.57 -7.13 -6.11
C PRO A 618 0.82 -6.20 -7.07
N ALA A 619 0.13 -6.78 -8.06
CA ALA A 619 -0.67 -6.08 -9.07
C ALA A 619 -1.98 -5.47 -8.53
N HIS A 620 -2.38 -5.86 -7.32
CA HIS A 620 -3.59 -5.44 -6.61
C HIS A 620 -3.31 -5.53 -5.10
N TYR A 621 -4.12 -4.92 -4.24
CA TYR A 621 -3.86 -4.99 -2.79
C TYR A 621 -5.11 -4.75 -1.92
N TYR A 622 -5.01 -5.16 -0.65
CA TYR A 622 -6.00 -4.92 0.41
C TYR A 622 -5.51 -3.91 1.43
N SER A 623 -6.44 -3.25 2.13
CA SER A 623 -6.15 -2.46 3.33
C SER A 623 -7.40 -2.29 4.20
N ASN A 624 -7.25 -1.60 5.32
CA ASN A 624 -8.30 -1.15 6.24
C ASN A 624 -9.24 -2.27 6.76
N PRO A 625 -8.72 -3.44 7.22
CA PRO A 625 -9.56 -4.52 7.70
C PRO A 625 -10.39 -4.11 8.93
N TYR A 626 -11.65 -4.51 8.95
CA TYR A 626 -12.53 -4.52 10.13
C TYR A 626 -13.11 -5.95 10.29
N PRO A 627 -12.70 -6.72 11.31
CA PRO A 627 -13.17 -8.08 11.51
C PRO A 627 -14.60 -8.10 12.05
N LEU A 628 -15.44 -8.96 11.45
CA LEU A 628 -16.73 -9.37 11.98
C LEU A 628 -16.61 -10.71 12.73
N SER A 629 -15.74 -11.59 12.25
CA SER A 629 -15.27 -12.82 12.90
C SER A 629 -13.88 -13.21 12.36
N GLU A 630 -13.39 -14.42 12.64
CA GLU A 630 -12.18 -14.94 11.99
C GLU A 630 -12.35 -15.22 10.48
N ALA A 631 -13.60 -15.35 10.01
CA ALA A 631 -13.92 -15.72 8.65
C ALA A 631 -14.43 -14.55 7.78
N TYR A 632 -14.94 -13.47 8.38
CA TYR A 632 -15.59 -12.36 7.64
C TYR A 632 -15.07 -10.99 8.07
N PHE A 633 -14.83 -10.13 7.07
CA PHE A 633 -14.22 -8.82 7.25
C PHE A 633 -14.86 -7.80 6.31
N LEU A 634 -15.08 -6.57 6.78
CA LEU A 634 -15.14 -5.42 5.87
C LEU A 634 -13.70 -5.01 5.55
N VAL A 635 -13.40 -4.75 4.29
CA VAL A 635 -12.05 -4.40 3.81
C VAL A 635 -12.12 -3.30 2.76
N THR A 636 -10.99 -2.68 2.46
CA THR A 636 -10.80 -1.96 1.21
C THR A 636 -9.90 -2.75 0.28
N TRP A 637 -10.14 -2.64 -1.02
CA TRP A 637 -9.38 -3.33 -2.05
C TRP A 637 -9.18 -2.44 -3.27
N SER A 638 -8.02 -2.61 -3.92
CA SER A 638 -7.60 -1.88 -5.12
C SER A 638 -7.23 -2.83 -6.24
N ASP A 639 -7.74 -2.57 -7.45
CA ASP A 639 -7.41 -3.28 -8.69
C ASP A 639 -6.15 -2.72 -9.39
N LYS A 640 -5.39 -1.89 -8.66
CA LYS A 640 -4.16 -1.22 -9.07
C LYS A 640 -2.99 -1.71 -8.20
N PRO A 641 -1.75 -1.75 -8.74
CA PRO A 641 -0.56 -2.05 -7.95
C PRO A 641 -0.33 -1.02 -6.85
N LEU A 642 0.55 -1.35 -5.91
CA LEU A 642 0.99 -0.41 -4.88
C LEU A 642 1.70 0.80 -5.50
N PRO A 643 1.40 2.03 -5.07
CA PRO A 643 2.00 3.24 -5.63
C PRO A 643 3.50 3.36 -5.30
N PRO A 644 4.32 3.99 -6.16
CA PRO A 644 5.77 4.06 -5.96
C PRO A 644 6.16 5.02 -4.83
N HIS A 645 7.33 4.79 -4.21
CA HIS A 645 7.94 5.69 -3.24
C HIS A 645 8.51 6.98 -3.86
N SER A 646 7.64 7.80 -4.44
CA SER A 646 8.03 9.08 -5.06
C SER A 646 6.87 10.07 -5.09
N PHE A 647 7.16 11.33 -5.41
CA PHE A 647 6.13 12.36 -5.57
C PHE A 647 5.31 12.11 -6.85
N VAL A 648 4.01 11.83 -6.70
CA VAL A 648 3.09 11.53 -7.80
C VAL A 648 1.71 12.17 -7.55
N THR A 649 1.34 13.12 -8.41
CA THR A 649 0.07 13.88 -8.32
C THR A 649 -0.88 13.69 -9.50
N THR A 650 -0.37 13.37 -10.71
CA THR A 650 -1.10 13.54 -11.99
C THR A 650 -1.11 12.30 -12.91
N ASP A 651 -0.78 11.11 -12.42
CA ASP A 651 -0.76 9.89 -13.25
C ASP A 651 -1.28 8.62 -12.54
N ASP A 652 -1.50 7.57 -13.34
CA ASP A 652 -2.13 6.30 -12.93
C ASP A 652 -1.29 5.46 -11.95
N ARG A 653 -0.07 5.88 -11.58
CA ARG A 653 0.70 5.24 -10.50
C ARG A 653 0.21 5.65 -9.12
N ASN A 654 -0.54 6.75 -9.01
CA ASN A 654 -1.20 7.19 -7.76
C ASN A 654 -2.57 7.86 -8.06
N PRO A 655 -3.54 7.10 -8.61
CA PRO A 655 -4.81 7.65 -9.07
C PRO A 655 -5.68 8.14 -7.88
N PRO A 656 -6.72 8.95 -8.12
CA PRO A 656 -7.58 9.45 -7.05
C PRO A 656 -8.53 8.38 -6.47
N ASN A 657 -8.84 7.35 -7.27
CA ASN A 657 -9.90 6.36 -7.07
C ASN A 657 -9.45 4.87 -6.86
N PRO A 658 -8.22 4.51 -6.47
CA PRO A 658 -7.80 3.10 -6.44
C PRO A 658 -8.64 2.19 -5.55
N GLN A 659 -9.22 2.68 -4.44
CA GLN A 659 -9.90 1.82 -3.46
C GLN A 659 -11.44 1.89 -3.49
N GLY A 660 -12.07 0.72 -3.39
CA GLY A 660 -13.47 0.54 -3.00
C GLY A 660 -13.61 -0.21 -1.66
N ILE A 661 -14.84 -0.30 -1.16
CA ILE A 661 -15.23 -1.00 0.06
C ILE A 661 -15.90 -2.33 -0.31
N TYR A 662 -15.47 -3.40 0.37
CA TYR A 662 -15.88 -4.77 0.08
C TYR A 662 -16.20 -5.55 1.34
N LEU A 663 -17.10 -6.52 1.23
CA LEU A 663 -17.21 -7.65 2.14
C LEU A 663 -16.28 -8.75 1.63
N TYR A 664 -15.38 -9.22 2.49
CA TYR A 664 -14.41 -10.27 2.19
C TYR A 664 -14.60 -11.45 3.13
N ASP A 665 -14.45 -12.68 2.60
CA ASP A 665 -14.43 -13.90 3.40
C ASP A 665 -13.13 -14.70 3.25
N ALA A 666 -12.78 -15.44 4.30
CA ALA A 666 -11.60 -16.31 4.36
C ALA A 666 -11.67 -17.50 3.37
N PHE A 667 -12.80 -17.69 2.68
CA PHE A 667 -12.92 -18.66 1.58
C PHE A 667 -12.42 -18.09 0.25
N GLY A 668 -12.22 -16.77 0.16
CA GLY A 668 -11.63 -16.02 -0.95
C GLY A 668 -12.62 -15.17 -1.75
N ASN A 669 -13.90 -15.13 -1.37
CA ASN A 669 -14.89 -14.27 -2.02
C ASN A 669 -14.67 -12.80 -1.62
N LEU A 670 -15.04 -11.90 -2.52
CA LEU A 670 -14.86 -10.46 -2.34
C LEU A 670 -16.01 -9.74 -3.07
N GLU A 671 -16.94 -9.20 -2.29
CA GLU A 671 -18.18 -8.60 -2.78
C GLU A 671 -18.15 -7.08 -2.64
N MET A 672 -18.20 -6.35 -3.76
CA MET A 672 -18.23 -4.89 -3.73
C MET A 672 -19.49 -4.38 -3.02
N LEU A 673 -19.31 -3.58 -1.98
CA LEU A 673 -20.38 -2.86 -1.28
C LEU A 673 -20.50 -1.43 -1.80
N TYR A 674 -19.37 -0.77 -2.07
CA TYR A 674 -19.35 0.58 -2.66
C TYR A 674 -17.99 0.95 -3.27
N ARG A 675 -17.99 1.62 -4.43
CA ARG A 675 -16.82 2.29 -5.03
C ARG A 675 -17.30 3.57 -5.73
N ASP A 676 -16.64 4.70 -5.51
CA ASP A 676 -16.86 5.92 -6.31
C ASP A 676 -15.83 5.96 -7.45
N ALA A 677 -16.29 6.12 -8.69
CA ALA A 677 -15.42 6.12 -9.86
C ALA A 677 -14.42 7.29 -9.90
N ARG A 678 -14.56 8.30 -9.02
CA ARG A 678 -13.73 9.52 -9.01
C ARG A 678 -12.78 9.63 -7.82
N ILE A 679 -13.05 8.92 -6.72
CA ILE A 679 -12.31 9.10 -5.45
C ILE A 679 -12.34 7.83 -4.58
N SER A 680 -11.23 7.54 -3.90
CA SER A 680 -11.07 6.32 -3.11
C SER A 680 -12.04 6.30 -1.93
N SER A 681 -12.68 5.14 -1.71
CA SER A 681 -13.55 4.89 -0.56
C SER A 681 -12.79 4.00 0.45
N MET A 682 -12.51 4.54 1.62
CA MET A 682 -11.54 4.03 2.59
C MET A 682 -12.12 3.87 4.01
N TYR A 683 -11.45 3.10 4.86
CA TYR A 683 -11.75 2.95 6.30
C TYR A 683 -13.23 2.59 6.64
N PRO A 684 -13.77 1.44 6.16
CA PRO A 684 -15.13 1.01 6.48
C PRO A 684 -15.29 0.63 7.95
N LEU A 685 -16.30 1.22 8.61
CA LEU A 685 -16.68 0.95 10.00
C LEU A 685 -18.18 0.65 10.09
N PRO A 686 -18.60 -0.50 10.65
CA PRO A 686 -20.00 -0.75 11.00
C PRO A 686 -20.53 0.33 11.94
N LEU A 687 -21.61 1.01 11.54
CA LEU A 687 -22.20 2.09 12.31
C LEU A 687 -23.29 1.54 13.24
N LYS A 688 -22.84 0.96 14.35
CA LYS A 688 -23.66 0.43 15.45
C LYS A 688 -22.97 0.64 16.80
N ALA A 689 -23.68 0.43 17.91
CA ALA A 689 -23.06 0.31 19.22
C ALA A 689 -22.10 -0.90 19.26
N ARG A 690 -20.97 -0.76 19.96
CA ARG A 690 -19.91 -1.77 20.06
C ARG A 690 -19.52 -2.01 21.53
N PRO A 691 -19.06 -3.22 21.90
CA PRO A 691 -18.57 -3.48 23.26
C PRO A 691 -17.51 -2.46 23.68
N ARG A 692 -17.68 -1.90 24.88
CA ARG A 692 -16.67 -1.08 25.54
C ARG A 692 -15.70 -2.04 26.26
N PRO A 693 -14.40 -2.03 25.92
CA PRO A 693 -13.43 -2.89 26.60
C PRO A 693 -13.15 -2.37 28.02
N PRO A 694 -12.48 -3.14 28.89
CA PRO A 694 -12.11 -2.72 30.23
C PRO A 694 -11.35 -1.38 30.25
N ALA A 695 -11.70 -0.49 31.17
CA ALA A 695 -10.86 0.66 31.48
C ALA A 695 -9.69 0.21 32.37
N HIS A 696 -8.47 0.56 31.98
CA HIS A 696 -7.28 0.28 32.78
C HIS A 696 -7.10 1.43 33.81
N PRO A 697 -6.74 1.13 35.08
CA PRO A 697 -6.39 2.18 36.02
C PRO A 697 -5.15 2.94 35.52
N GLU A 698 -5.19 4.27 35.58
CA GLU A 698 -4.02 5.11 35.27
C GLU A 698 -2.96 4.89 36.37
N MET A 699 -1.80 4.35 35.97
CA MET A 699 -0.68 4.02 36.87
C MET A 699 0.41 5.10 36.88
N VAL A 700 0.29 6.11 36.01
CA VAL A 700 1.21 7.25 35.95
C VAL A 700 0.81 8.31 36.96
N ASP A 701 1.65 8.52 37.98
CA ASP A 701 1.62 9.75 38.78
C ASP A 701 2.24 10.89 37.96
N TRP A 702 1.39 11.59 37.20
CA TRP A 702 1.80 12.67 36.29
C TRP A 702 2.38 13.89 36.99
N ASP A 703 2.03 14.10 38.27
CA ASP A 703 2.37 15.29 39.04
C ASP A 703 3.43 14.99 40.14
N GLY A 704 3.82 13.72 40.27
CA GLY A 704 4.90 13.24 41.11
C GLY A 704 6.31 13.41 40.54
N ALA A 705 7.28 12.76 41.19
CA ALA A 705 8.68 12.78 40.79
C ALA A 705 8.85 12.22 39.37
N GLN A 706 9.65 12.89 38.54
CA GLN A 706 9.85 12.54 37.13
C GLN A 706 10.87 11.38 36.97
N GLU A 707 10.62 10.28 37.69
CA GLU A 707 11.41 9.05 37.76
C GLU A 707 10.57 7.83 37.37
N GLY A 708 11.20 6.85 36.74
CA GLY A 708 10.69 5.49 36.53
C GLY A 708 11.53 4.50 37.33
N ARG A 709 10.90 3.42 37.82
CA ARG A 709 11.53 2.42 38.68
C ARG A 709 11.55 1.06 37.99
N PHE A 710 12.72 0.47 37.84
CA PHE A 710 12.92 -0.80 37.16
C PHE A 710 13.37 -1.88 38.15
N LEU A 711 12.82 -3.09 37.98
CA LEU A 711 13.27 -4.31 38.64
C LEU A 711 13.59 -5.35 37.57
N VAL A 712 14.88 -5.65 37.39
CA VAL A 712 15.34 -6.82 36.66
C VAL A 712 15.35 -7.98 37.65
N GLN A 713 14.63 -9.07 37.35
CA GLN A 713 14.53 -10.22 38.25
C GLN A 713 15.68 -11.23 38.07
N ASP A 714 16.11 -11.47 36.82
CA ASP A 714 17.11 -12.48 36.49
C ASP A 714 17.68 -12.22 35.09
N VAL A 715 18.74 -11.42 35.00
CA VAL A 715 19.34 -10.95 33.74
C VAL A 715 19.92 -12.08 32.88
N TYR A 716 20.16 -13.25 33.47
CA TYR A 716 20.68 -14.42 32.75
C TYR A 716 19.60 -15.09 31.87
N ARG A 717 18.31 -14.73 32.03
CA ARG A 717 17.20 -15.15 31.15
C ARG A 717 17.24 -14.41 29.81
N GLY A 718 18.18 -14.82 28.97
CA GLY A 718 18.46 -14.19 27.68
C GLY A 718 19.95 -14.15 27.32
N LEU A 719 20.83 -14.58 28.22
CA LEU A 719 22.29 -14.60 28.05
C LEU A 719 22.85 -16.03 28.05
N PRO A 720 22.49 -16.88 27.06
CA PRO A 720 22.97 -18.26 27.00
C PRO A 720 24.51 -18.30 26.92
N GLY A 721 25.13 -19.16 27.72
CA GLY A 721 26.59 -19.31 27.79
C GLY A 721 27.31 -18.34 28.74
N VAL A 722 26.64 -17.30 29.27
CA VAL A 722 27.22 -16.41 30.28
C VAL A 722 27.06 -17.02 31.68
N PRO A 723 28.14 -17.25 32.45
CA PRO A 723 28.03 -17.81 33.80
C PRO A 723 27.29 -16.88 34.76
N ARG A 724 26.51 -17.46 35.70
CA ARG A 724 25.89 -16.68 36.78
C ARG A 724 26.96 -16.03 37.66
N GLY A 725 26.71 -14.79 38.05
CA GLY A 725 27.66 -13.95 38.78
C GLY A 725 28.72 -13.28 37.89
N THR A 726 28.76 -13.50 36.56
CA THR A 726 29.66 -12.76 35.66
C THR A 726 29.23 -11.29 35.51
N VAL A 727 27.95 -11.02 35.24
CA VAL A 727 27.42 -9.65 35.10
C VAL A 727 27.49 -8.94 36.45
N LYS A 728 28.18 -7.79 36.51
CA LYS A 728 28.36 -6.97 37.72
C LYS A 728 27.55 -5.69 37.71
N ARG A 729 27.20 -5.17 36.52
CA ARG A 729 26.51 -3.89 36.35
C ARG A 729 25.53 -3.93 35.18
N LEU A 730 24.50 -3.09 35.26
CA LEU A 730 23.64 -2.76 34.14
C LEU A 730 23.89 -1.29 33.76
N ARG A 731 24.29 -1.03 32.52
CA ARG A 731 24.33 0.32 31.95
C ARG A 731 22.96 0.70 31.42
N VAL A 732 22.47 1.87 31.83
CA VAL A 732 21.27 2.50 31.28
C VAL A 732 21.70 3.45 30.16
N VAL A 733 21.21 3.22 28.95
CA VAL A 733 21.53 4.00 27.76
C VAL A 733 20.27 4.71 27.28
N GLY A 734 20.33 6.04 27.20
CA GLY A 734 19.27 6.87 26.66
C GLY A 734 19.40 7.06 25.15
N VAL A 735 18.27 7.12 24.46
CA VAL A 735 18.18 7.31 23.00
C VAL A 735 17.55 8.68 22.72
N PRO A 736 18.30 9.68 22.21
CA PRO A 736 17.76 10.99 21.89
C PRO A 736 17.15 11.01 20.48
N PRO A 737 16.11 11.82 20.25
CA PRO A 737 15.56 12.06 18.92
C PRO A 737 16.61 12.65 17.97
N LYS A 738 16.51 12.35 16.67
CA LYS A 738 17.27 13.05 15.63
C LYS A 738 16.59 14.40 15.33
N VAL A 739 17.40 15.47 15.27
CA VAL A 739 16.93 16.86 15.16
C VAL A 739 17.21 17.48 13.79
N GLN A 740 17.99 16.79 12.96
CA GLN A 740 18.34 17.15 11.59
C GLN A 740 17.32 16.53 10.62
N PRO A 741 16.81 17.27 9.62
CA PRO A 741 15.82 16.75 8.67
C PRO A 741 16.43 15.81 7.61
N HIS A 742 17.72 15.91 7.33
CA HIS A 742 18.41 15.17 6.28
C HIS A 742 18.76 13.72 6.68
N MET A 743 18.68 12.79 5.72
CA MET A 743 19.23 11.43 5.85
C MET A 743 20.74 11.44 6.16
N ASN A 744 21.22 10.49 6.96
CA ASN A 744 22.63 10.25 7.32
C ASN A 744 23.39 11.50 7.81
N GLN A 745 22.69 12.45 8.46
CA GLN A 745 23.26 13.66 9.04
C GLN A 745 22.85 13.83 10.52
N PRO A 746 23.80 13.76 11.47
CA PRO A 746 25.13 13.16 11.31
C PRO A 746 25.01 11.67 10.91
N SER A 747 26.03 11.16 10.21
CA SER A 747 26.16 9.72 9.97
C SER A 747 26.62 9.05 11.27
N ILE A 748 25.88 8.04 11.74
CA ILE A 748 26.13 7.38 13.02
C ILE A 748 26.25 5.87 12.81
N GLY A 749 27.29 5.30 13.40
CA GLY A 749 27.50 3.86 13.51
C GLY A 749 27.75 3.13 12.19
N VAL A 750 27.46 1.84 12.14
CA VAL A 750 27.84 0.96 11.02
C VAL A 750 26.82 1.02 9.89
N SER A 751 25.53 1.22 10.21
CA SER A 751 24.50 1.43 9.20
C SER A 751 24.50 2.84 8.58
N GLN A 752 25.31 3.77 9.11
CA GLN A 752 25.23 5.22 8.93
C GLN A 752 23.97 5.89 9.51
N GLU A 753 22.98 5.10 9.91
CA GLU A 753 21.65 5.52 10.35
C GLU A 753 21.36 5.13 11.81
N ASP A 754 22.35 4.62 12.53
CA ASP A 754 22.15 4.08 13.87
C ASP A 754 21.64 5.17 14.83
N PRO A 755 20.86 4.79 15.86
CA PRO A 755 20.43 5.73 16.88
C PRO A 755 21.63 6.35 17.59
N GLY A 756 21.56 7.67 17.81
CA GLY A 756 22.43 8.35 18.77
C GLY A 756 22.20 7.76 20.16
N LYS A 757 23.20 7.79 21.03
CA LYS A 757 23.14 7.15 22.36
C LYS A 757 23.93 7.97 23.36
N PHE A 758 23.45 8.03 24.59
CA PHE A 758 24.17 8.60 25.72
C PHE A 758 24.00 7.70 26.96
N VAL A 759 25.02 7.64 27.82
CA VAL A 759 24.94 6.86 29.05
C VAL A 759 24.23 7.71 30.10
N ILE A 760 23.09 7.22 30.62
CA ILE A 760 22.39 7.85 31.76
C ILE A 760 23.10 7.49 33.06
N GLY A 761 23.57 6.24 33.18
CA GLY A 761 24.33 5.77 34.33
C GLY A 761 24.53 4.27 34.33
N THR A 762 24.92 3.73 35.48
CA THR A 762 25.04 2.29 35.73
C THR A 762 24.45 1.91 37.08
N ALA A 763 23.62 0.87 37.10
CA ALA A 763 23.18 0.20 38.32
C ALA A 763 24.13 -0.98 38.65
N PRO A 764 24.32 -1.35 39.92
CA PRO A 764 24.91 -2.64 40.28
C PRO A 764 23.98 -3.79 39.86
N MET A 765 24.56 -4.97 39.67
CA MET A 765 23.85 -6.24 39.47
C MET A 765 24.17 -7.16 40.66
N GLU A 766 23.15 -7.76 41.25
CA GLU A 766 23.31 -8.75 42.31
C GLU A 766 23.86 -10.07 41.77
N ALA A 767 24.45 -10.89 42.65
CA ALA A 767 25.08 -12.15 42.25
C ALA A 767 24.12 -13.17 41.61
N ASP A 768 22.82 -13.07 41.92
CA ASP A 768 21.77 -13.88 41.30
C ASP A 768 21.35 -13.38 39.90
N GLY A 769 21.70 -12.14 39.54
CA GLY A 769 21.29 -11.48 38.29
C GLY A 769 20.08 -10.56 38.44
N SER A 770 19.67 -10.22 39.66
CA SER A 770 18.66 -9.19 39.90
C SER A 770 19.27 -7.78 39.99
N ALA A 771 18.49 -6.75 39.69
CA ALA A 771 18.87 -5.35 39.87
C ALA A 771 17.63 -4.47 40.06
N TYR A 772 17.70 -3.53 41.01
CA TYR A 772 16.69 -2.49 41.21
C TYR A 772 17.33 -1.12 41.06
N PHE A 773 16.72 -0.25 40.24
CA PHE A 773 17.25 1.10 39.99
C PHE A 773 16.18 2.07 39.51
N HIS A 774 16.51 3.37 39.61
CA HIS A 774 15.69 4.47 39.12
C HIS A 774 16.29 5.05 37.84
N VAL A 775 15.44 5.57 36.96
CA VAL A 775 15.82 6.31 35.74
C VAL A 775 14.90 7.53 35.61
N PRO A 776 15.22 8.57 34.82
CA PRO A 776 14.25 9.62 34.50
C PRO A 776 13.03 9.04 33.77
N SER A 777 11.81 9.38 34.19
CA SER A 777 10.60 8.98 33.47
C SER A 777 10.51 9.71 32.12
N GLY A 778 9.76 9.17 31.16
CA GLY A 778 9.56 9.84 29.86
C GLY A 778 10.80 9.90 28.95
N VAL A 779 11.84 9.12 29.20
CA VAL A 779 13.02 9.00 28.33
C VAL A 779 13.01 7.63 27.63
N SER A 780 13.31 7.58 26.33
CA SER A 780 13.55 6.32 25.62
C SER A 780 14.88 5.71 26.09
N VAL A 781 14.84 4.50 26.65
CA VAL A 781 16.00 3.83 27.26
C VAL A 781 16.09 2.37 26.84
N PHE A 782 17.33 1.88 26.73
CA PHE A 782 17.62 0.45 26.68
C PHE A 782 18.78 0.11 27.63
N PHE A 783 19.00 -1.18 27.84
CA PHE A 783 19.93 -1.69 28.84
C PHE A 783 21.07 -2.49 28.21
N GLN A 784 22.29 -2.32 28.73
CA GLN A 784 23.45 -3.13 28.37
C GLN A 784 24.03 -3.77 29.63
N VAL A 785 24.26 -5.09 29.61
CA VAL A 785 24.98 -5.79 30.69
C VAL A 785 26.47 -5.54 30.62
N LEU A 786 27.12 -5.49 31.78
CA LEU A 786 28.57 -5.33 31.94
C LEU A 786 29.07 -6.30 33.01
N ASP A 787 30.28 -6.81 32.80
CA ASP A 787 31.13 -7.52 33.77
C ASP A 787 31.87 -6.56 34.74
#